data_AF-A0A9P9R7E0-F1
#
_entry.id   AF-A0A9P9R7E0-F1
#
_cell.length_a   1.000
_cell.length_b   1.000
_cell.length_c   1.000
_cell.angle_alpha   90.00
_cell.angle_beta   90.00
_cell.angle_gamma   90.00
#
_symmetry.space_group_name_H-M   'P 1'
#
loop_
_entity.id
_entity.type
_entity.pdbx_description
1 polymer ?
#
loop_
_entity_poly.entity_id
_entity_poly.type
_entity_poly.pdbx_seq_one_letter_code
_entity_poly.pdbx_strand_id
1 'polypeptide(L)'
;MDGLSVAASCVALIQASDKTFGVVSQFIRDCKDAKDDLVSVNQELSALRRTLGLLQDLIPVGCDFADSDVTKNTISDIKEIIISSLNVARDIDGVLLGHEGRLAAVNWATRGKRKVSRFKTSLETNRRALNLAVDVITYATSKDIKNNTMNILDDTTHIKGGVSSIEARIRNLEAKIEASYIPGPYSYMMKNYLNDISSVAGSVCGMSSRPASPEVETSQIPDCGDCSAESDDLAYFDAIWQDPTPDEANTQGKQPASPGQKNADRISMPFPRLSVHATSTSDLERLLARIKSCPYVSQRRQSLPVELDHQSSDFRSCMLPSDGATLLWKADKRPFRTYDICSGEVAELPPPAINPTNQLVGPAWFSELEILTTDASLLMVRQTPRHSHWTIYDRRTGKTILPIQNQELWGHLSIIQISNNCSLLTLSTYDEGCWLVKVQRLDRPYGRQIIRSQYKKLLQSGGAEVFALSHRSQTVTALDNEYRPKLLTWKLHSEWFVDKELDALPEVQWPDEIKLKPKRAFHGYALGIASAGDTVVVMTRTRDFDPGGIRRRTTAIAVFGYDLPSGAMKFRHIFRNGKVPGDGSSSSARGVFDTDGKISADGKLLMISRAIEVAVEKQDPSNAEPSSSQERRFTTETKILQIQGMRLVHRFENKPSHLCIFTPNFDKFARLEKDPQSGEDIPRTFLKIYTHKGSLEN
;
A
#
# COMPACT_ATOMS: atom_id res chain seq x y z
N MET A 1 38.84 -8.45 2.30
CA MET A 1 38.77 -7.04 2.74
C MET A 1 37.54 -6.88 3.61
N ASP A 2 37.62 -5.98 4.59
CA ASP A 2 36.60 -5.68 5.59
C ASP A 2 35.48 -4.75 5.04
N GLY A 3 34.31 -4.79 5.70
CA GLY A 3 33.13 -3.99 5.34
C GLY A 3 33.37 -2.47 5.40
N LEU A 4 34.28 -2.03 6.29
CA LEU A 4 34.72 -0.64 6.42
C LEU A 4 35.26 -0.07 5.10
N SER A 5 36.05 -0.85 4.36
CA SER A 5 36.58 -0.44 3.06
C SER A 5 35.49 -0.24 2.00
N VAL A 6 34.40 -1.02 2.04
CA VAL A 6 33.25 -0.81 1.14
C VAL A 6 32.52 0.47 1.49
N ALA A 7 32.20 0.68 2.77
CA ALA A 7 31.51 1.87 3.24
C ALA A 7 32.28 3.15 2.90
N ALA A 8 33.59 3.17 3.11
CA ALA A 8 34.46 4.28 2.71
C ALA A 8 34.42 4.54 1.19
N SER A 9 34.38 3.48 0.38
CA SER A 9 34.29 3.59 -1.09
C SER A 9 32.93 4.12 -1.54
N CYS A 10 31.83 3.73 -0.87
CA CYS A 10 30.50 4.29 -1.09
C CYS A 10 30.48 5.80 -0.80
N VAL A 11 31.02 6.23 0.35
CA VAL A 11 31.11 7.65 0.71
C VAL A 11 31.92 8.43 -0.33
N ALA A 12 33.07 7.91 -0.77
CA ALA A 12 33.89 8.54 -1.80
C ALA A 12 33.14 8.71 -3.14
N LEU A 13 32.34 7.71 -3.54
CA LEU A 13 31.55 7.78 -4.76
C LEU A 13 30.35 8.74 -4.64
N ILE A 14 29.72 8.82 -3.46
CA ILE A 14 28.67 9.81 -3.18
C ILE A 14 29.24 11.22 -3.32
N GLN A 15 30.40 11.50 -2.71
CA GLN A 15 31.07 12.80 -2.84
C GLN A 15 31.48 13.13 -4.27
N ALA A 16 32.01 12.14 -5.01
CA ALA A 16 32.34 12.31 -6.42
C ALA A 16 31.09 12.62 -7.27
N SER A 17 29.98 11.92 -7.02
CA SER A 17 28.70 12.14 -7.72
C SER A 17 28.16 13.55 -7.45
N ASP A 18 28.27 14.06 -6.22
CA ASP A 18 27.83 15.40 -5.86
C ASP A 18 28.68 16.48 -6.54
N LYS A 19 29.98 16.26 -6.62
CA LYS A 19 30.88 17.13 -7.39
C LYS A 19 30.50 17.14 -8.87
N THR A 20 30.31 15.96 -9.47
CA THR A 20 29.90 15.84 -10.88
C THR A 20 28.55 16.49 -11.14
N PHE A 21 27.60 16.39 -10.22
CA PHE A 21 26.32 17.07 -10.31
C PHE A 21 26.48 18.60 -10.40
N GLY A 22 27.40 19.17 -9.61
CA GLY A 22 27.77 20.59 -9.67
C GLY A 22 28.33 20.98 -11.04
N VAL A 23 29.29 20.20 -11.56
CA VAL A 23 29.91 20.43 -12.88
C VAL A 23 28.88 20.33 -14.01
N VAL A 24 28.03 19.30 -13.97
CA VAL A 24 26.94 19.10 -14.94
C VAL A 24 25.97 20.28 -14.90
N SER A 25 25.56 20.71 -13.71
CA SER A 25 24.61 21.80 -13.54
C SER A 25 25.16 23.13 -14.06
N GLN A 26 26.46 23.38 -13.87
CA GLN A 26 27.12 24.55 -14.44
C GLN A 26 27.18 24.45 -15.97
N PHE A 27 27.61 23.32 -16.52
CA PHE A 27 27.70 23.12 -17.97
C PHE A 27 26.34 23.26 -18.68
N ILE A 28 25.24 22.80 -18.08
CA ILE A 28 23.88 22.98 -18.64
C ILE A 28 23.51 24.46 -18.77
N ARG A 29 23.98 25.33 -17.86
CA ARG A 29 23.76 26.78 -17.95
C ARG A 29 24.52 27.38 -19.12
N ASP A 30 25.73 26.90 -19.36
CA ASP A 30 26.63 27.41 -20.40
C ASP A 30 26.34 26.83 -21.80
N CYS A 31 25.79 25.62 -21.88
CA CYS A 31 25.47 24.92 -23.12
C CYS A 31 24.04 24.35 -23.11
N LYS A 32 23.07 25.16 -23.55
CA LYS A 32 21.63 24.79 -23.56
C LYS A 32 21.34 23.50 -24.34
N ASP A 33 22.07 23.23 -25.42
CA ASP A 33 21.91 22.01 -26.25
C ASP A 33 22.29 20.72 -25.51
N ALA A 34 22.98 20.82 -24.37
CA ALA A 34 23.38 19.67 -23.54
C ALA A 34 22.35 19.29 -22.49
N LYS A 35 21.31 20.12 -22.29
CA LYS A 35 20.36 20.00 -21.18
C LYS A 35 19.73 18.61 -21.10
N ASP A 36 19.10 18.14 -22.18
CA ASP A 36 18.33 16.89 -22.14
C ASP A 36 19.21 15.67 -21.89
N ASP A 37 20.38 15.63 -22.53
CA ASP A 37 21.36 14.56 -22.38
C ASP A 37 21.88 14.50 -20.93
N LEU A 38 22.23 15.66 -20.35
CA LEU A 38 22.83 15.77 -19.02
C LEU A 38 21.82 15.66 -17.87
N VAL A 39 20.57 16.08 -18.07
CA VAL A 39 19.48 15.81 -17.11
C VAL A 39 19.34 14.30 -16.90
N SER A 40 19.47 13.51 -17.95
CA SER A 40 19.38 12.05 -17.83
C SER A 40 20.58 11.42 -17.11
N VAL A 41 21.77 12.01 -17.20
CA VAL A 41 22.95 11.61 -16.42
C VAL A 41 22.78 11.96 -14.94
N ASN A 42 22.27 13.15 -14.64
CA ASN A 42 21.97 13.57 -13.27
C ASN A 42 20.94 12.65 -12.59
N GLN A 43 19.95 12.17 -13.34
CA GLN A 43 18.99 11.19 -12.85
C GLN A 43 19.67 9.86 -12.48
N GLU A 44 20.57 9.34 -13.33
CA GLU A 44 21.31 8.11 -13.04
C GLU A 44 22.29 8.28 -11.86
N LEU A 45 23.01 9.40 -11.75
CA LEU A 45 23.86 9.71 -10.60
C LEU A 45 23.06 9.79 -9.30
N SER A 46 21.87 10.43 -9.34
CA SER A 46 20.98 10.51 -8.18
C SER A 46 20.45 9.14 -7.76
N ALA A 47 20.11 8.29 -8.73
CA ALA A 47 19.66 6.93 -8.45
C ALA A 47 20.79 6.06 -7.89
N LEU A 48 22.00 6.18 -8.45
CA LEU A 48 23.21 5.52 -7.95
C LEU A 48 23.53 5.93 -6.51
N ARG A 49 23.46 7.23 -6.18
CA ARG A 49 23.65 7.75 -4.82
C ARG A 49 22.70 7.08 -3.81
N ARG A 50 21.43 6.89 -4.17
CA ARG A 50 20.45 6.22 -3.29
C ARG A 50 20.83 4.76 -3.05
N THR A 51 21.19 4.03 -4.11
CA THR A 51 21.62 2.63 -4.00
C THR A 51 22.86 2.49 -3.11
N LEU A 52 23.81 3.43 -3.22
CA LEU A 52 25.01 3.45 -2.36
C LEU A 52 24.68 3.74 -0.90
N GLY A 53 23.69 4.60 -0.62
CA GLY A 53 23.18 4.84 0.73
C GLY A 53 22.61 3.57 1.35
N LEU A 54 21.75 2.85 0.60
CA LEU A 54 21.23 1.56 1.06
C LEU A 54 22.34 0.55 1.33
N LEU A 55 23.36 0.50 0.46
CA LEU A 55 24.48 -0.40 0.62
C LEU A 55 25.34 -0.04 1.84
N GLN A 56 25.51 1.24 2.14
CA GLN A 56 26.19 1.72 3.35
C GLN A 56 25.44 1.28 4.62
N ASP A 57 24.10 1.39 4.62
CA ASP A 57 23.26 1.00 5.76
C ASP A 57 23.27 -0.52 5.99
N LEU A 58 23.39 -1.31 4.92
CA LEU A 58 23.41 -2.78 4.96
C LEU A 58 24.75 -3.37 5.37
N ILE A 59 25.83 -2.58 5.40
CA ILE A 59 27.17 -3.05 5.78
C ILE A 59 27.51 -2.46 7.16
N PRO A 60 27.06 -3.11 8.26
CA PRO A 60 27.34 -2.64 9.61
C PRO A 60 28.84 -2.59 9.91
N VAL A 61 29.25 -1.53 10.59
CA VAL A 61 30.63 -1.30 11.02
C VAL A 61 31.01 -2.36 12.05
N GLY A 62 31.89 -3.28 11.68
CA GLY A 62 32.44 -4.30 12.58
C GLY A 62 31.76 -5.67 12.52
N CYS A 63 30.83 -5.91 11.59
CA CYS A 63 30.36 -7.27 11.35
C CYS A 63 31.33 -8.03 10.46
N ASP A 64 31.94 -9.07 11.01
CA ASP A 64 32.51 -10.14 10.20
C ASP A 64 31.35 -10.84 9.50
N PHE A 65 31.20 -10.62 8.19
CA PHE A 65 30.30 -11.41 7.36
C PHE A 65 30.79 -12.86 7.44
N ALA A 66 30.21 -13.62 8.36
CA ALA A 66 30.62 -14.98 8.64
C ALA A 66 30.51 -15.84 7.38
N ASP A 67 31.66 -16.28 6.89
CA ASP A 67 32.01 -17.45 6.07
C ASP A 67 31.14 -17.92 4.89
N SER A 68 30.10 -17.22 4.46
CA SER A 68 29.47 -17.53 3.18
C SER A 68 30.34 -16.99 2.03
N ASP A 69 30.96 -17.90 1.27
CA ASP A 69 31.74 -17.58 0.05
C ASP A 69 30.96 -16.68 -0.92
N VAL A 70 29.63 -16.82 -0.92
CA VAL A 70 28.69 -16.00 -1.71
C VAL A 70 28.80 -14.51 -1.36
N THR A 71 28.90 -14.17 -0.07
CA THR A 71 28.96 -12.78 0.39
C THR A 71 30.34 -12.17 0.14
N LYS A 72 31.41 -12.97 0.29
CA LYS A 72 32.78 -12.52 -0.02
C LYS A 72 32.95 -12.16 -1.50
N ASN A 73 32.43 -12.99 -2.40
CA ASN A 73 32.47 -12.71 -3.85
C ASN A 73 31.64 -11.47 -4.20
N THR A 74 30.43 -11.36 -3.63
CA THR A 74 29.55 -10.21 -3.87
C THR A 74 30.17 -8.90 -3.38
N ILE A 75 30.86 -8.91 -2.23
CA ILE A 75 31.59 -7.75 -1.71
C ILE A 75 32.74 -7.34 -2.65
N SER A 76 33.43 -8.31 -3.26
CA SER A 76 34.46 -8.02 -4.26
C SER A 76 33.87 -7.36 -5.50
N ASP A 77 32.78 -7.92 -6.03
CA ASP A 77 32.08 -7.39 -7.20
C ASP A 77 31.58 -5.95 -6.95
N ILE A 78 31.01 -5.71 -5.77
CA ILE A 78 30.60 -4.36 -5.33
C ILE A 78 31.75 -3.37 -5.43
N LYS A 79 32.95 -3.74 -4.98
CA LYS A 79 34.12 -2.84 -5.01
C LYS A 79 34.52 -2.50 -6.43
N GLU A 80 34.58 -3.50 -7.30
CA GLU A 80 34.90 -3.28 -8.71
C GLU A 80 33.87 -2.36 -9.38
N ILE A 81 32.59 -2.54 -9.08
CA ILE A 81 31.51 -1.69 -9.62
C ILE A 81 31.58 -0.26 -9.07
N ILE A 82 31.92 -0.07 -7.78
CA ILE A 82 32.12 1.26 -7.18
C ILE A 82 33.31 1.97 -7.83
N ILE A 83 34.44 1.28 -8.01
CA ILE A 83 35.64 1.84 -8.67
C ILE A 83 35.32 2.21 -10.12
N SER A 84 34.62 1.33 -10.85
CA SER A 84 34.13 1.61 -12.21
C SER A 84 33.27 2.88 -12.25
N SER A 85 32.31 3.00 -11.33
CA SER A 85 31.42 4.17 -11.25
C SER A 85 32.17 5.46 -10.92
N LEU A 86 33.18 5.38 -10.05
CA LEU A 86 34.03 6.51 -9.68
C LEU A 86 34.83 7.02 -10.89
N ASN A 87 35.36 6.09 -11.69
CA ASN A 87 36.08 6.44 -12.92
C ASN A 87 35.14 7.08 -13.94
N VAL A 88 33.92 6.55 -14.11
CA VAL A 88 32.92 7.15 -15.02
C VAL A 88 32.52 8.57 -14.58
N ALA A 89 32.33 8.81 -13.28
CA ALA A 89 32.04 10.15 -12.77
C ALA A 89 33.19 11.14 -13.07
N ARG A 90 34.45 10.73 -12.85
CA ARG A 90 35.63 11.53 -13.20
C ARG A 90 35.77 11.77 -14.70
N ASP A 91 35.44 10.78 -15.53
CA ASP A 91 35.49 10.90 -16.97
C ASP A 91 34.41 11.86 -17.50
N ILE A 92 33.22 11.88 -16.87
CA ILE A 92 32.19 12.89 -17.14
C ILE A 92 32.75 14.28 -16.83
N ASP A 93 33.31 14.50 -15.64
CA ASP A 93 33.92 15.78 -15.27
C ASP A 93 34.98 16.21 -16.30
N GLY A 94 35.86 15.29 -16.69
CA GLY A 94 36.93 15.56 -17.66
C GLY A 94 36.42 15.90 -19.06
N VAL A 95 35.33 15.26 -19.50
CA VAL A 95 34.69 15.59 -20.79
C VAL A 95 34.01 16.96 -20.73
N LEU A 96 33.34 17.30 -19.63
CA LEU A 96 32.64 18.58 -19.49
C LEU A 96 33.63 19.75 -19.41
N LEU A 97 34.68 19.63 -18.61
CA LEU A 97 35.75 20.63 -18.52
C LEU A 97 36.49 20.81 -19.86
N GLY A 98 36.63 19.73 -20.64
CA GLY A 98 37.25 19.78 -21.98
C GLY A 98 36.40 20.45 -23.07
N HIS A 99 35.16 20.84 -22.75
CA HIS A 99 34.21 21.41 -23.69
C HIS A 99 33.82 22.87 -23.36
N GLU A 100 34.63 23.58 -22.57
CA GLU A 100 34.43 25.01 -22.28
C GLU A 100 34.84 25.93 -23.47
N GLY A 101 34.19 27.10 -23.58
CA GLY A 101 34.55 28.17 -24.52
C GLY A 101 33.61 28.38 -25.71
N ARG A 102 34.01 29.26 -26.66
CA ARG A 102 33.16 29.78 -27.75
C ARG A 102 32.66 28.71 -28.74
N LEU A 103 33.28 27.52 -28.75
CA LEU A 103 32.91 26.38 -29.59
C LEU A 103 32.30 25.21 -28.79
N ALA A 104 31.91 25.44 -27.53
CA ALA A 104 31.34 24.43 -26.63
C ALA A 104 30.16 23.68 -27.25
N ALA A 105 29.17 24.40 -27.81
CA ALA A 105 27.98 23.80 -28.41
C ALA A 105 28.31 22.89 -29.61
N VAL A 106 29.24 23.30 -30.47
CA VAL A 106 29.65 22.52 -31.66
C VAL A 106 30.43 21.27 -31.25
N ASN A 107 31.35 21.40 -30.29
CA ASN A 107 32.12 20.28 -29.76
C ASN A 107 31.23 19.31 -28.97
N TRP A 108 30.23 19.83 -28.27
CA TRP A 108 29.20 19.05 -27.59
C TRP A 108 28.39 18.20 -28.57
N ALA A 109 27.83 18.83 -29.60
CA ALA A 109 26.99 18.16 -30.60
C ALA A 109 27.73 17.06 -31.36
N THR A 110 29.02 17.27 -31.66
CA THR A 110 29.81 16.33 -32.48
C THR A 110 30.49 15.22 -31.67
N ARG A 111 30.99 15.52 -30.46
CA ARG A 111 31.83 14.60 -29.68
C ARG A 111 31.36 14.39 -28.25
N GLY A 112 30.93 15.45 -27.57
CA GLY A 112 30.49 15.40 -26.16
C GLY A 112 29.29 14.48 -25.94
N LYS A 113 28.22 14.67 -26.73
CA LYS A 113 26.98 13.90 -26.64
C LYS A 113 27.19 12.39 -26.71
N ARG A 114 28.00 11.92 -27.67
CA ARG A 114 28.29 10.49 -27.85
C ARG A 114 29.05 9.90 -26.65
N LYS A 115 30.01 10.65 -26.09
CA LYS A 115 30.76 10.19 -24.90
C LYS A 115 29.87 10.13 -23.67
N VAL A 116 29.10 11.19 -23.41
CA VAL A 116 28.20 11.26 -22.26
C VAL A 116 27.10 10.19 -22.33
N SER A 117 26.57 9.88 -23.51
CA SER A 117 25.65 8.76 -23.68
C SER A 117 26.27 7.41 -23.30
N ARG A 118 27.56 7.18 -23.56
CA ARG A 118 28.25 5.94 -23.15
C ARG A 118 28.44 5.89 -21.63
N PHE A 119 28.80 7.01 -21.02
CA PHE A 119 28.90 7.11 -19.57
C PHE A 119 27.56 6.87 -18.88
N LYS A 120 26.46 7.40 -19.43
CA LYS A 120 25.11 7.11 -18.94
C LYS A 120 24.82 5.61 -18.92
N THR A 121 25.05 4.91 -20.03
CA THR A 121 24.82 3.46 -20.11
C THR A 121 25.71 2.70 -19.11
N SER A 122 26.96 3.15 -18.90
CA SER A 122 27.85 2.58 -17.90
C SER A 122 27.34 2.80 -16.47
N LEU A 123 26.89 4.01 -16.12
CA LEU A 123 26.29 4.31 -14.82
C LEU A 123 25.02 3.50 -14.57
N GLU A 124 24.16 3.37 -15.57
CA GLU A 124 22.94 2.57 -15.48
C GLU A 124 23.25 1.08 -15.26
N THR A 125 24.25 0.55 -15.96
CA THR A 125 24.71 -0.83 -15.79
C THR A 125 25.26 -1.06 -14.38
N ASN A 126 26.13 -0.15 -13.91
CA ASN A 126 26.68 -0.21 -12.56
C ASN A 126 25.59 -0.10 -11.48
N ARG A 127 24.61 0.80 -11.66
CA ARG A 127 23.46 0.94 -10.75
C ARG A 127 22.64 -0.35 -10.67
N ARG A 128 22.34 -0.98 -11.82
CA ARG A 128 21.60 -2.26 -11.85
C ARG A 128 22.37 -3.37 -11.15
N ALA A 129 23.68 -3.44 -11.35
CA ALA A 129 24.54 -4.43 -10.69
C ALA A 129 24.61 -4.20 -9.16
N LEU A 130 24.73 -2.95 -8.70
CA LEU A 130 24.70 -2.63 -7.27
C LEU A 130 23.35 -2.92 -6.62
N ASN A 131 22.23 -2.64 -7.30
CA ASN A 131 20.91 -3.02 -6.80
C ASN A 131 20.79 -4.54 -6.61
N LEU A 132 21.27 -5.32 -7.57
CA LEU A 132 21.29 -6.78 -7.44
C LEU A 132 22.15 -7.23 -6.26
N ALA A 133 23.31 -6.60 -6.05
CA ALA A 133 24.18 -6.90 -4.93
C ALA A 133 23.53 -6.57 -3.57
N VAL A 134 22.80 -5.45 -3.49
CA VAL A 134 21.97 -5.08 -2.34
C VAL A 134 20.91 -6.15 -2.05
N ASP A 135 20.21 -6.64 -3.08
CA ASP A 135 19.20 -7.70 -2.93
C ASP A 135 19.82 -9.01 -2.43
N VAL A 136 21.01 -9.38 -2.95
CA VAL A 136 21.74 -10.59 -2.53
C VAL A 136 22.18 -10.49 -1.06
N ILE A 137 22.73 -9.34 -0.63
CA ILE A 137 23.14 -9.11 0.77
C ILE A 137 21.92 -9.14 1.69
N THR A 138 20.82 -8.49 1.30
CA THR A 138 19.58 -8.47 2.07
C THR A 138 19.00 -9.87 2.24
N TYR A 139 19.01 -10.65 1.16
CA TYR A 139 18.57 -12.05 1.19
C TYR A 139 19.47 -12.92 2.07
N ALA A 140 20.80 -12.79 1.96
CA ALA A 140 21.75 -13.52 2.79
C ALA A 140 21.55 -13.20 4.28
N THR A 141 21.44 -11.91 4.62
CA THR A 141 21.18 -11.45 5.99
C THR A 141 19.86 -11.99 6.54
N SER A 142 18.80 -11.96 5.72
CA SER A 142 17.49 -12.51 6.11
C SER A 142 17.55 -14.02 6.35
N LYS A 143 18.31 -14.75 5.53
CA LYS A 143 18.53 -16.18 5.68
C LYS A 143 19.30 -16.51 6.96
N ASP A 144 20.33 -15.74 7.29
CA ASP A 144 21.11 -15.93 8.52
C ASP A 144 20.27 -15.64 9.77
N ILE A 145 19.47 -14.57 9.75
CA ILE A 145 18.51 -14.27 10.84
C ILE A 145 17.52 -15.44 11.01
N LYS A 146 17.01 -16.00 9.91
CA LYS A 146 16.10 -17.15 9.96
C LYS A 146 16.77 -18.39 10.55
N ASN A 147 18.00 -18.69 10.13
CA ASN A 147 18.77 -19.81 10.68
C ASN A 147 19.04 -19.63 12.18
N ASN A 148 19.46 -18.43 12.59
CA ASN A 148 19.69 -18.12 14.01
C ASN A 148 18.40 -18.24 14.83
N THR A 149 17.27 -17.78 14.30
CA THR A 149 15.95 -17.93 14.94
C THR A 149 15.55 -19.39 15.08
N MET A 150 15.87 -20.23 14.08
CA MET A 150 15.61 -21.67 14.13
C MET A 150 16.49 -22.37 15.18
N ASN A 151 17.77 -21.99 15.29
CA ASN A 151 18.67 -22.51 16.32
C ASN A 151 18.18 -22.10 17.73
N ILE A 152 17.78 -20.84 17.92
CA ILE A 152 17.19 -20.36 19.19
C ILE A 152 15.91 -21.13 19.52
N LEU A 153 15.07 -21.40 18.52
CA LEU A 153 13.85 -22.19 18.72
C LEU A 153 14.20 -23.63 19.15
N ASP A 154 15.18 -24.27 18.50
CA ASP A 154 15.67 -25.59 18.86
C ASP A 154 16.21 -25.63 20.30
N ASP A 155 17.10 -24.68 20.65
CA ASP A 155 17.62 -24.51 22.01
C ASP A 155 16.48 -24.31 23.03
N THR A 156 15.46 -23.52 22.68
CA THR A 156 14.28 -23.29 23.54
C THR A 156 13.48 -24.58 23.72
N THR A 157 13.32 -25.40 22.68
CA THR A 157 12.64 -26.70 22.81
C THR A 157 13.44 -27.67 23.67
N HIS A 158 14.77 -27.66 23.57
CA HIS A 158 15.65 -28.47 24.41
C HIS A 158 15.57 -28.02 25.88
N ILE A 159 15.59 -26.71 26.15
CA ILE A 159 15.38 -26.14 27.49
C ILE A 159 14.02 -26.57 28.06
N LYS A 160 12.94 -26.47 27.28
CA LYS A 160 11.60 -26.90 27.69
C LYS A 160 11.55 -28.40 28.04
N GLY A 161 12.23 -29.23 27.25
CA GLY A 161 12.39 -30.66 27.54
C GLY A 161 13.15 -30.91 28.84
N GLY A 162 14.25 -30.17 29.07
CA GLY A 162 15.02 -30.20 30.31
C GLY A 162 14.19 -29.81 31.53
N VAL A 163 13.40 -28.74 31.45
CA VAL A 163 12.51 -28.30 32.53
C VAL A 163 11.43 -29.36 32.83
N SER A 164 10.82 -29.95 31.80
CA SER A 164 9.83 -31.02 31.97
C SER A 164 10.43 -32.26 32.67
N SER A 165 11.70 -32.58 32.37
CA SER A 165 12.44 -33.65 33.05
C SER A 165 12.70 -33.34 34.53
N ILE A 166 13.04 -32.08 34.84
CA ILE A 166 13.24 -31.62 36.22
C ILE A 166 11.93 -31.73 37.01
N GLU A 167 10.81 -31.24 36.46
CA GLU A 167 9.49 -31.36 37.11
C GLU A 167 9.09 -32.82 37.39
N ALA A 168 9.36 -33.73 36.46
CA ALA A 168 9.07 -35.16 36.65
C ALA A 168 9.93 -35.77 37.77
N ARG A 169 11.21 -35.37 37.88
CA ARG A 169 12.10 -35.81 38.96
C ARG A 169 11.66 -35.29 40.32
N ILE A 170 11.19 -34.04 40.40
CA ILE A 170 10.63 -33.45 41.64
C ILE A 170 9.43 -34.27 42.09
N ARG A 171 8.45 -34.53 41.21
CA ARG A 171 7.27 -35.35 41.53
C ARG A 171 7.63 -36.76 41.99
N ASN A 172 8.65 -37.38 41.40
CA ASN A 172 9.13 -38.70 41.83
C ASN A 172 9.74 -38.66 43.24
N LEU A 173 10.53 -37.63 43.54
CA LEU A 173 11.12 -37.44 44.87
C LEU A 173 10.05 -37.18 45.93
N GLU A 174 9.05 -36.35 45.63
CA GLU A 174 7.89 -36.12 46.50
C GLU A 174 7.17 -37.43 46.84
N ALA A 175 6.88 -38.26 45.83
CA ALA A 175 6.23 -39.55 46.02
C ALA A 175 7.08 -40.52 46.87
N LYS A 176 8.39 -40.54 46.67
CA LYS A 176 9.30 -41.38 47.47
C LYS A 176 9.36 -40.92 48.93
N ILE A 177 9.33 -39.61 49.19
CA ILE A 177 9.29 -39.05 50.54
C ILE A 177 7.98 -39.40 51.24
N GLU A 178 6.84 -39.32 50.54
CA GLU A 178 5.55 -39.72 51.10
C GLU A 178 5.48 -41.23 51.40
N ALA A 179 6.14 -42.06 50.59
CA ALA A 179 6.24 -43.51 50.82
C ALA A 179 7.21 -43.89 51.95
N SER A 180 8.31 -43.15 52.13
CA SER A 180 9.23 -43.34 53.25
C SER A 180 8.69 -42.62 54.49
N TYR A 181 7.84 -43.28 55.27
CA TYR A 181 7.30 -42.74 56.51
C TYR A 181 8.41 -42.51 57.54
N ILE A 182 9.06 -41.34 57.50
CA ILE A 182 10.02 -40.87 58.50
C ILE A 182 9.30 -39.76 59.29
N PRO A 183 8.66 -40.08 60.43
CA PRO A 183 8.01 -39.08 61.26
C PRO A 183 9.08 -38.22 61.94
N GLY A 184 9.18 -36.94 61.54
CA GLY A 184 10.11 -35.99 62.17
C GLY A 184 10.17 -34.62 61.49
N PRO A 185 10.69 -33.59 62.18
CA PRO A 185 10.75 -32.19 61.71
C PRO A 185 11.52 -31.99 60.39
N TYR A 186 12.41 -32.93 60.04
CA TYR A 186 13.15 -32.93 58.77
C TYR A 186 12.28 -33.22 57.55
N SER A 187 11.21 -34.01 57.69
CA SER A 187 10.25 -34.29 56.60
C SER A 187 9.48 -33.03 56.19
N TYR A 188 9.09 -32.21 57.17
CA TYR A 188 8.39 -30.95 56.93
C TYR A 188 9.25 -29.92 56.19
N MET A 189 10.52 -29.74 56.62
CA MET A 189 11.44 -28.82 55.92
C MET A 189 11.75 -29.27 54.49
N MET A 190 11.93 -30.58 54.25
CA MET A 190 12.15 -31.10 52.90
C MET A 190 10.93 -30.89 51.99
N LYS A 191 9.72 -31.06 52.53
CA LYS A 191 8.47 -30.85 51.78
C LYS A 191 8.26 -29.39 51.39
N ASN A 192 8.55 -28.45 52.28
CA ASN A 192 8.50 -27.02 51.95
C ASN A 192 9.56 -26.64 50.91
N TYR A 193 10.79 -27.12 51.04
CA TYR A 193 11.86 -26.87 50.05
C TYR A 193 11.50 -27.39 48.65
N LEU A 194 10.92 -28.59 48.56
CA LEU A 194 10.47 -29.15 47.27
C LEU A 194 9.31 -28.34 46.68
N ASN A 195 8.34 -27.92 47.50
CA ASN A 195 7.25 -27.04 47.06
C ASN A 195 7.76 -25.70 46.54
N ASP A 196 8.75 -25.09 47.19
CA ASP A 196 9.34 -23.82 46.76
C ASP A 196 10.03 -23.96 45.40
N ILE A 197 10.80 -25.03 45.19
CA ILE A 197 11.42 -25.32 43.89
C ILE A 197 10.36 -25.62 42.82
N SER A 198 9.32 -26.38 43.16
CA SER A 198 8.21 -26.69 42.25
C SER A 198 7.45 -25.42 41.84
N SER A 199 7.26 -24.48 42.77
CA SER A 199 6.66 -23.17 42.52
C SER A 199 7.51 -22.31 41.60
N VAL A 200 8.83 -22.28 41.81
CA VAL A 200 9.77 -21.53 40.94
C VAL A 200 9.82 -22.12 39.54
N ALA A 201 9.90 -23.46 39.41
CA ALA A 201 9.86 -24.13 38.12
C ALA A 201 8.54 -23.88 37.37
N GLY A 202 7.41 -23.95 38.09
CA GLY A 202 6.07 -23.64 37.56
C GLY A 202 5.92 -22.18 37.12
N SER A 203 6.52 -21.23 37.85
CA SER A 203 6.51 -19.80 37.49
C SER A 203 7.28 -19.49 36.20
N VAL A 204 8.36 -20.22 35.93
CA VAL A 204 9.16 -20.04 34.70
C VAL A 204 8.44 -20.66 33.48
N CYS A 205 7.67 -21.74 33.67
CA CYS A 205 6.84 -22.36 32.63
C CYS A 205 5.48 -21.67 32.41
N GLY A 206 4.94 -21.01 33.44
CA GLY A 206 3.61 -20.39 33.42
C GLY A 206 3.48 -19.13 32.57
N MET A 207 4.59 -18.49 32.18
CA MET A 207 4.62 -17.41 31.21
C MET A 207 4.58 -17.96 29.78
N SER A 208 3.50 -18.67 29.45
CA SER A 208 3.02 -18.74 28.06
C SER A 208 2.34 -17.42 27.70
N SER A 209 3.06 -16.32 27.85
CA SER A 209 2.74 -15.05 27.23
C SER A 209 3.44 -15.07 25.89
N ARG A 210 2.64 -15.27 24.84
CA ARG A 210 2.92 -14.79 23.48
C ARG A 210 3.77 -13.50 23.54
N PRO A 211 4.84 -13.33 22.74
CA PRO A 211 5.70 -12.16 22.84
C PRO A 211 4.84 -10.90 22.71
N ALA A 212 4.64 -10.21 23.81
CA ALA A 212 4.06 -8.89 23.81
C ALA A 212 5.08 -7.97 23.15
N SER A 213 4.63 -7.23 22.15
CA SER A 213 5.33 -6.05 21.67
C SER A 213 5.65 -5.14 22.87
N PRO A 214 6.81 -4.47 22.91
CA PRO A 214 7.23 -3.73 24.09
C PRO A 214 6.28 -2.55 24.34
N GLU A 215 5.41 -2.69 25.33
CA GLU A 215 4.77 -1.57 25.99
C GLU A 215 5.78 -0.94 26.94
N VAL A 216 6.10 0.33 26.67
CA VAL A 216 6.93 1.17 27.52
C VAL A 216 6.10 1.53 28.76
N GLU A 217 6.29 0.81 29.85
CA GLU A 217 5.78 1.23 31.16
C GLU A 217 6.51 2.50 31.59
N THR A 218 5.74 3.57 31.67
CA THR A 218 6.17 4.87 32.17
C THR A 218 5.91 4.89 33.68
N SER A 219 6.95 4.85 34.50
CA SER A 219 6.83 5.24 35.91
C SER A 219 7.95 6.20 36.31
N GLN A 220 7.52 7.45 36.48
CA GLN A 220 7.88 8.42 37.53
C GLN A 220 9.37 8.64 37.85
N ILE A 221 9.90 9.77 37.34
CA ILE A 221 10.97 10.55 37.97
C ILE A 221 10.54 12.04 37.96
N PRO A 222 10.83 12.81 39.02
CA PRO A 222 10.19 14.10 39.25
C PRO A 222 10.84 15.24 38.47
N ASP A 223 9.97 16.20 38.17
CA ASP A 223 10.16 17.63 37.91
C ASP A 223 11.59 18.18 38.10
N CYS A 224 12.21 18.62 36.99
CA CYS A 224 13.25 19.64 36.98
C CYS A 224 13.39 20.26 35.56
N GLY A 225 12.96 21.52 35.45
CA GLY A 225 13.79 22.61 34.91
C GLY A 225 14.03 22.71 33.40
N ASP A 226 13.40 23.75 32.81
CA ASP A 226 13.83 24.56 31.67
C ASP A 226 15.09 24.15 30.89
N CYS A 227 14.93 23.92 29.58
CA CYS A 227 15.86 24.38 28.54
C CYS A 227 15.18 24.33 27.15
N SER A 228 14.88 25.50 26.62
CA SER A 228 14.52 25.75 25.22
C SER A 228 15.75 25.61 24.32
N ALA A 229 15.66 24.79 23.27
CA ALA A 229 16.54 24.88 22.10
C ALA A 229 15.72 24.59 20.83
N GLU A 230 15.52 25.65 20.05
CA GLU A 230 14.95 25.64 18.71
C GLU A 230 15.89 24.89 17.76
N SER A 231 15.34 24.00 16.92
CA SER A 231 16.05 23.29 15.87
C SER A 231 15.59 23.84 14.51
N ASP A 232 16.26 24.90 14.06
CA ASP A 232 16.18 25.43 12.70
C ASP A 232 16.97 24.52 11.74
N ASP A 233 16.30 23.58 11.06
CA ASP A 233 16.96 22.81 9.98
C ASP A 233 16.03 22.38 8.83
N LEU A 234 14.84 22.99 8.70
CA LEU A 234 13.88 22.65 7.64
C LEU A 234 13.56 23.80 6.66
N ALA A 235 14.21 24.96 6.79
CA ALA A 235 13.96 26.12 5.93
C ALA A 235 14.66 26.08 4.55
N TYR A 236 15.53 25.10 4.29
CA TYR A 236 16.39 25.10 3.08
C TYR A 236 15.71 24.61 1.78
N PHE A 237 14.56 23.93 1.86
CA PHE A 237 13.92 23.35 0.67
C PHE A 237 12.86 24.24 -0.03
N ASP A 238 12.41 25.32 0.60
CA ASP A 238 11.40 26.24 0.03
C ASP A 238 12.02 27.33 -0.90
N ALA A 239 13.35 27.44 -0.97
CA ALA A 239 14.02 28.52 -1.71
C ALA A 239 14.29 28.22 -3.21
N ILE A 240 14.05 27.00 -3.70
CA ILE A 240 14.47 26.60 -5.06
C ILE A 240 13.42 26.90 -6.15
N TRP A 241 12.23 27.38 -5.79
CA TRP A 241 11.12 27.63 -6.74
C TRP A 241 10.60 29.07 -6.81
N GLN A 242 11.43 30.07 -6.49
CA GLN A 242 11.07 31.46 -6.76
C GLN A 242 11.68 31.91 -8.10
N ASP A 243 10.82 32.19 -9.09
CA ASP A 243 11.19 33.02 -10.24
C ASP A 243 11.36 34.47 -9.78
N PRO A 244 12.38 35.21 -10.25
CA PRO A 244 12.55 36.61 -9.90
C PRO A 244 11.59 37.48 -10.71
N THR A 245 10.87 38.37 -10.01
CA THR A 245 10.20 39.52 -10.62
C THR A 245 11.24 40.56 -11.05
N PRO A 246 11.04 41.26 -12.19
CA PRO A 246 11.91 42.35 -12.60
C PRO A 246 11.40 43.66 -12.00
N ASP A 247 12.24 44.32 -11.20
CA ASP A 247 12.46 45.77 -11.17
C ASP A 247 13.07 46.16 -9.81
N GLU A 248 14.34 46.57 -9.82
CA GLU A 248 14.72 47.93 -9.44
C GLU A 248 16.23 48.13 -9.64
N ALA A 249 16.54 49.24 -10.30
CA ALA A 249 17.86 49.65 -10.72
C ALA A 249 18.63 50.37 -9.59
N ASN A 250 19.94 50.44 -9.81
CA ASN A 250 20.90 51.41 -9.24
C ASN A 250 21.20 51.32 -7.74
N THR A 251 22.43 50.91 -7.40
CA THR A 251 23.42 51.87 -6.86
C THR A 251 24.85 51.39 -7.13
N GLN A 252 25.70 52.29 -7.62
CA GLN A 252 27.14 52.15 -7.81
C GLN A 252 27.89 51.97 -6.48
N GLY A 253 29.03 51.26 -6.50
CA GLY A 253 30.06 51.49 -5.47
C GLY A 253 31.19 50.46 -5.34
N LYS A 254 32.29 50.72 -6.06
CA LYS A 254 33.71 50.49 -5.67
C LYS A 254 34.29 49.06 -5.56
N GLN A 255 35.15 48.79 -6.55
CA GLN A 255 36.38 47.98 -6.50
C GLN A 255 37.24 48.25 -5.24
N PRO A 256 38.05 47.28 -4.77
CA PRO A 256 39.40 47.14 -5.34
C PRO A 256 40.05 45.73 -5.37
N ALA A 257 41.01 45.62 -6.30
CA ALA A 257 42.30 44.91 -6.29
C ALA A 257 42.41 43.39 -5.97
N SER A 258 42.90 42.66 -6.98
CA SER A 258 43.60 41.37 -6.87
C SER A 258 44.88 41.46 -6.04
N PRO A 259 45.39 40.32 -5.52
CA PRO A 259 46.57 39.75 -6.20
C PRO A 259 46.69 38.20 -6.15
N GLY A 260 47.44 37.65 -7.10
CA GLY A 260 48.45 36.63 -6.78
C GLY A 260 48.20 35.18 -7.23
N GLN A 261 48.56 34.87 -8.48
CA GLN A 261 48.94 33.53 -8.94
C GLN A 261 50.16 33.01 -8.16
N LYS A 262 50.11 31.77 -7.65
CA LYS A 262 51.31 30.92 -7.47
C LYS A 262 51.02 29.46 -7.82
N ASN A 263 51.90 28.93 -8.66
CA ASN A 263 52.04 27.54 -9.07
C ASN A 263 52.38 26.62 -7.89
N ALA A 264 51.88 25.38 -7.91
CA ALA A 264 52.53 24.24 -7.25
C ALA A 264 52.12 22.91 -7.91
N ASP A 265 53.06 22.40 -8.70
CA ASP A 265 53.50 21.03 -8.97
C ASP A 265 52.59 19.80 -8.79
N ARG A 266 52.55 19.04 -9.89
CA ARG A 266 52.15 17.64 -10.03
C ARG A 266 53.14 16.72 -9.30
N ILE A 267 52.62 15.82 -8.46
CA ILE A 267 53.29 14.57 -8.10
C ILE A 267 52.51 13.42 -8.72
N SER A 268 53.19 12.66 -9.59
CA SER A 268 52.74 11.43 -10.24
C SER A 268 53.29 10.22 -9.49
N MET A 269 52.46 9.21 -9.19
CA MET A 269 52.89 7.89 -8.73
C MET A 269 52.32 6.81 -9.67
N PRO A 270 53.11 5.79 -10.06
CA PRO A 270 52.70 4.78 -11.04
C PRO A 270 52.21 3.48 -10.38
N PHE A 271 51.18 2.85 -10.94
CA PHE A 271 50.82 1.44 -10.66
C PHE A 271 50.09 0.82 -11.88
N PRO A 272 50.06 -0.53 -11.98
CA PRO A 272 50.36 -1.23 -13.23
C PRO A 272 49.10 -1.67 -13.99
N ARG A 273 49.26 -1.83 -15.30
CA ARG A 273 48.27 -2.41 -16.20
C ARG A 273 48.11 -3.90 -15.91
N LEU A 274 46.88 -4.32 -15.62
CA LEU A 274 46.44 -5.71 -15.74
C LEU A 274 45.43 -5.81 -16.89
N SER A 275 45.80 -6.64 -17.86
CA SER A 275 44.99 -7.11 -18.98
C SER A 275 44.14 -8.28 -18.48
N VAL A 276 42.82 -8.25 -18.70
CA VAL A 276 41.96 -9.41 -18.45
C VAL A 276 41.04 -9.65 -19.65
N HIS A 277 41.03 -10.93 -20.06
CA HIS A 277 40.28 -11.50 -21.17
C HIS A 277 38.77 -11.53 -20.92
N ALA A 278 38.00 -11.42 -22.02
CA ALA A 278 36.56 -11.53 -22.06
C ALA A 278 36.07 -12.96 -21.75
N THR A 279 35.07 -13.09 -20.89
CA THR A 279 34.24 -14.29 -20.71
C THR A 279 32.85 -14.08 -21.32
N SER A 280 32.33 -15.15 -21.91
CA SER A 280 31.23 -15.12 -22.88
C SER A 280 29.84 -14.95 -22.27
N THR A 281 28.98 -14.25 -23.02
CA THR A 281 27.58 -13.91 -22.79
C THR A 281 26.60 -15.08 -22.56
N SER A 282 27.04 -16.34 -22.67
CA SER A 282 26.17 -17.52 -22.61
C SER A 282 25.67 -17.88 -21.20
N ASP A 283 26.42 -17.52 -20.16
CA ASP A 283 26.07 -17.94 -18.78
C ASP A 283 25.03 -17.02 -18.14
N LEU A 284 24.94 -15.77 -18.59
CA LEU A 284 23.93 -14.80 -18.15
C LEU A 284 22.53 -15.18 -18.66
N GLU A 285 22.41 -15.73 -19.86
CA GLU A 285 21.12 -16.17 -20.43
C GLU A 285 20.55 -17.40 -19.71
N ARG A 286 21.40 -18.33 -19.24
CA ARG A 286 20.97 -19.48 -18.43
C ARG A 286 20.48 -19.08 -17.04
N LEU A 287 21.05 -18.03 -16.46
CA LEU A 287 20.65 -17.52 -15.14
C LEU A 287 19.33 -16.75 -15.22
N LEU A 288 19.11 -15.97 -16.29
CA LEU A 288 17.85 -15.29 -16.57
C LEU A 288 16.69 -16.24 -16.91
N ALA A 289 16.97 -17.39 -17.53
CA ALA A 289 15.96 -18.43 -17.79
C ALA A 289 15.48 -19.11 -16.50
N ARG A 290 16.32 -19.19 -15.45
CA ARG A 290 15.99 -19.79 -14.15
C ARG A 290 15.17 -18.88 -13.24
N ILE A 291 15.29 -17.56 -13.38
CA ILE A 291 14.55 -16.56 -12.57
C ILE A 291 13.10 -16.40 -13.06
N LYS A 292 12.81 -16.72 -14.33
CA LYS A 292 11.44 -16.64 -14.89
C LYS A 292 10.47 -17.74 -14.40
N SER A 293 10.92 -18.67 -13.55
CA SER A 293 10.09 -19.77 -13.04
C SER A 293 10.13 -19.86 -11.51
N CYS A 294 9.46 -18.93 -10.82
CA CYS A 294 9.04 -19.12 -9.42
C CYS A 294 7.51 -19.18 -9.36
N PRO A 295 6.91 -20.21 -8.74
CA PRO A 295 5.46 -20.38 -8.72
C PRO A 295 4.81 -19.44 -7.68
N TYR A 296 3.79 -18.70 -8.12
CA TYR A 296 2.88 -17.93 -7.28
C TYR A 296 2.13 -18.85 -6.31
N VAL A 297 2.21 -18.63 -4.99
CA VAL A 297 1.48 -19.43 -4.00
C VAL A 297 0.21 -18.69 -3.55
N SER A 298 -0.85 -18.80 -4.34
CA SER A 298 -2.23 -18.59 -3.90
C SER A 298 -2.91 -19.94 -3.77
N GLN A 299 -3.48 -20.28 -2.62
CA GLN A 299 -4.23 -21.54 -2.49
C GLN A 299 -5.58 -21.39 -3.21
N ARG A 300 -5.67 -21.97 -4.41
CA ARG A 300 -6.91 -22.09 -5.17
C ARG A 300 -7.85 -23.03 -4.40
N ARG A 301 -8.97 -22.53 -3.88
CA ARG A 301 -10.11 -23.43 -3.63
C ARG A 301 -10.67 -23.80 -4.99
N GLN A 302 -10.61 -25.08 -5.34
CA GLN A 302 -11.35 -25.61 -6.47
C GLN A 302 -12.82 -25.75 -6.04
N SER A 303 -13.59 -24.67 -6.09
CA SER A 303 -15.01 -24.84 -6.40
C SER A 303 -15.10 -25.19 -7.89
N LEU A 304 -16.02 -26.11 -8.25
CA LEU A 304 -16.32 -26.40 -9.65
C LEU A 304 -16.56 -25.08 -10.40
N PRO A 305 -16.03 -24.91 -11.62
CA PRO A 305 -16.28 -23.71 -12.42
C PRO A 305 -17.79 -23.56 -12.61
N VAL A 306 -18.37 -22.55 -11.98
CA VAL A 306 -19.79 -22.24 -12.14
C VAL A 306 -19.95 -21.36 -13.36
N GLU A 307 -20.68 -21.88 -14.33
CA GLU A 307 -21.02 -21.17 -15.55
C GLU A 307 -22.05 -20.09 -15.21
N LEU A 308 -21.62 -18.83 -15.21
CA LEU A 308 -22.53 -17.71 -15.09
C LEU A 308 -23.20 -17.47 -16.45
N ASP A 309 -24.52 -17.37 -16.42
CA ASP A 309 -25.39 -17.21 -17.60
C ASP A 309 -24.86 -16.17 -18.59
N HIS A 310 -24.56 -16.66 -19.80
CA HIS A 310 -23.63 -16.12 -20.79
C HIS A 310 -24.21 -14.97 -21.64
N GLN A 311 -25.51 -14.65 -21.49
CA GLN A 311 -26.20 -13.66 -22.34
C GLN A 311 -26.19 -12.22 -21.81
N SER A 312 -25.67 -11.95 -20.60
CA SER A 312 -25.65 -10.60 -20.05
C SER A 312 -24.26 -9.99 -20.19
N SER A 313 -24.09 -9.09 -21.17
CA SER A 313 -22.85 -8.32 -21.35
C SER A 313 -22.57 -7.31 -20.22
N ASP A 314 -23.57 -7.05 -19.37
CA ASP A 314 -23.62 -5.90 -18.47
C ASP A 314 -23.80 -6.36 -17.01
N PHE A 315 -22.69 -6.73 -16.38
CA PHE A 315 -22.62 -6.86 -14.91
C PHE A 315 -22.60 -5.47 -14.29
N ARG A 316 -23.73 -5.01 -13.72
CA ARG A 316 -23.84 -3.65 -13.17
C ARG A 316 -23.48 -3.54 -11.69
N SER A 317 -23.72 -4.58 -10.91
CA SER A 317 -23.41 -4.59 -9.48
C SER A 317 -23.14 -6.00 -8.99
N CYS A 318 -22.04 -6.16 -8.27
CA CYS A 318 -21.64 -7.39 -7.64
C CYS A 318 -21.02 -7.07 -6.29
N MET A 319 -21.41 -7.85 -5.28
CA MET A 319 -21.03 -7.61 -3.90
C MET A 319 -20.79 -8.93 -3.19
N LEU A 320 -19.82 -8.91 -2.29
CA LEU A 320 -19.49 -10.02 -1.43
C LEU A 320 -19.74 -9.55 0.03
N PRO A 321 -20.54 -10.24 0.84
CA PRO A 321 -20.75 -9.93 2.25
C PRO A 321 -19.45 -10.13 3.03
N SER A 322 -19.40 -9.63 4.28
CA SER A 322 -18.22 -9.80 5.15
C SER A 322 -17.91 -11.26 5.47
N ASP A 323 -18.89 -12.14 5.51
CA ASP A 323 -18.66 -13.58 5.69
C ASP A 323 -17.97 -14.22 4.47
N GLY A 324 -18.06 -13.57 3.30
CA GLY A 324 -17.65 -14.08 2.01
C GLY A 324 -18.18 -15.48 1.71
N ALA A 325 -19.38 -15.81 2.21
CA ALA A 325 -20.05 -17.08 2.00
C ALA A 325 -21.06 -17.03 0.84
N THR A 326 -21.59 -15.85 0.51
CA THR A 326 -22.56 -15.71 -0.59
C THR A 326 -22.16 -14.58 -1.53
N LEU A 327 -21.94 -14.83 -2.82
CA LEU A 327 -21.81 -13.75 -3.80
C LEU A 327 -23.19 -13.28 -4.25
N LEU A 328 -23.44 -11.98 -4.20
CA LEU A 328 -24.66 -11.36 -4.73
C LEU A 328 -24.32 -10.59 -6.01
N TRP A 329 -25.04 -10.82 -7.11
CA TRP A 329 -24.89 -10.02 -8.32
C TRP A 329 -26.21 -9.77 -9.02
N LYS A 330 -26.23 -8.70 -9.83
CA LYS A 330 -27.33 -8.35 -10.73
C LYS A 330 -26.87 -8.35 -12.17
N ALA A 331 -27.52 -9.17 -12.99
CA ALA A 331 -27.41 -9.11 -14.45
C ALA A 331 -28.56 -8.26 -14.99
N ASP A 332 -28.28 -7.05 -15.48
CA ASP A 332 -29.22 -6.12 -16.10
C ASP A 332 -30.72 -6.21 -15.69
N LYS A 333 -31.52 -6.93 -16.49
CA LYS A 333 -32.99 -7.03 -16.39
C LYS A 333 -33.44 -8.23 -15.57
N ARG A 334 -32.50 -9.07 -15.12
CA ARG A 334 -32.79 -10.28 -14.35
C ARG A 334 -32.85 -9.96 -12.86
N PRO A 335 -33.58 -10.78 -12.08
CA PRO A 335 -33.54 -10.72 -10.62
C PRO A 335 -32.10 -10.84 -10.11
N PHE A 336 -31.88 -10.36 -8.88
CA PHE A 336 -30.63 -10.60 -8.19
C PHE A 336 -30.41 -12.11 -8.03
N ARG A 337 -29.17 -12.56 -8.23
CA ARG A 337 -28.78 -13.95 -7.99
C ARG A 337 -27.82 -13.99 -6.82
N THR A 338 -28.01 -15.00 -5.97
CA THR A 338 -27.08 -15.35 -4.90
C THR A 338 -26.36 -16.63 -5.29
N TYR A 339 -25.06 -16.65 -5.07
CA TYR A 339 -24.23 -17.83 -5.22
C TYR A 339 -23.64 -18.16 -3.86
N ASP A 340 -24.09 -19.24 -3.27
CA ASP A 340 -23.47 -19.76 -2.07
C ASP A 340 -22.13 -20.40 -2.45
N ILE A 341 -21.06 -19.85 -1.87
CA ILE A 341 -19.67 -20.20 -2.18
C ILE A 341 -19.32 -21.58 -1.62
N CYS A 342 -19.98 -22.00 -0.54
CA CYS A 342 -19.70 -23.27 0.12
C CYS A 342 -20.47 -24.41 -0.55
N SER A 343 -21.76 -24.23 -0.85
CA SER A 343 -22.58 -25.26 -1.51
C SER A 343 -22.42 -25.25 -3.04
N GLY A 344 -21.99 -24.13 -3.62
CA GLY A 344 -21.97 -23.95 -5.08
C GLY A 344 -23.36 -23.74 -5.68
N GLU A 345 -24.40 -23.58 -4.86
CA GLU A 345 -25.76 -23.39 -5.32
C GLU A 345 -25.99 -21.94 -5.79
N VAL A 346 -26.63 -21.81 -6.95
CA VAL A 346 -27.14 -20.54 -7.46
C VAL A 346 -28.63 -20.49 -7.15
N ALA A 347 -29.04 -19.50 -6.34
CA ALA A 347 -30.45 -19.21 -6.11
C ALA A 347 -30.80 -17.88 -6.78
N GLU A 348 -31.88 -17.89 -7.58
CA GLU A 348 -32.50 -16.65 -8.03
C GLU A 348 -33.31 -16.07 -6.88
N LEU A 349 -33.03 -14.82 -6.52
CA LEU A 349 -33.85 -14.13 -5.54
C LEU A 349 -35.11 -13.65 -6.23
N PRO A 350 -36.30 -13.93 -5.68
CA PRO A 350 -37.50 -13.26 -6.18
C PRO A 350 -37.25 -11.76 -6.12
N PRO A 351 -37.63 -11.00 -7.17
CA PRO A 351 -37.52 -9.55 -7.14
C PRO A 351 -38.24 -9.04 -5.90
N PRO A 352 -37.73 -7.99 -5.24
CA PRO A 352 -38.43 -7.40 -4.10
C PRO A 352 -39.89 -7.22 -4.46
N ALA A 353 -40.79 -7.83 -3.72
CA ALA A 353 -42.22 -7.65 -3.89
C ALA A 353 -42.56 -6.23 -3.42
N ILE A 354 -42.25 -5.25 -4.27
CA ILE A 354 -42.64 -3.86 -4.05
C ILE A 354 -44.16 -3.87 -4.19
N ASN A 355 -44.84 -3.38 -3.15
CA ASN A 355 -46.30 -3.36 -3.07
C ASN A 355 -46.89 -2.87 -4.41
N PRO A 356 -47.75 -3.65 -5.09
CA PRO A 356 -48.26 -3.35 -6.43
C PRO A 356 -49.07 -2.05 -6.52
N THR A 357 -49.39 -1.41 -5.39
CA THR A 357 -49.93 -0.05 -5.38
C THR A 357 -48.91 1.01 -5.82
N ASN A 358 -47.60 0.72 -5.77
CA ASN A 358 -46.53 1.48 -6.40
C ASN A 358 -46.27 0.97 -7.84
N GLN A 359 -47.34 0.86 -8.63
CA GLN A 359 -47.40 0.23 -9.97
C GLN A 359 -46.57 0.93 -11.07
N LEU A 360 -45.81 1.98 -10.73
CA LEU A 360 -44.97 2.75 -11.66
C LEU A 360 -43.53 2.22 -11.77
N VAL A 361 -43.13 1.21 -11.00
CA VAL A 361 -41.71 0.81 -10.91
C VAL A 361 -41.54 -0.67 -11.29
N GLY A 362 -41.03 -0.92 -12.50
CA GLY A 362 -40.64 -2.26 -12.95
C GLY A 362 -39.33 -2.76 -12.30
N PRO A 363 -38.96 -4.05 -12.46
CA PRO A 363 -37.75 -4.65 -11.87
C PRO A 363 -36.41 -4.09 -12.39
N ALA A 364 -36.43 -3.26 -13.44
CA ALA A 364 -35.25 -2.72 -14.11
C ALA A 364 -34.61 -1.46 -13.45
N TRP A 365 -35.04 -1.04 -12.26
CA TRP A 365 -34.87 0.36 -11.80
C TRP A 365 -33.99 0.59 -10.55
N PHE A 366 -33.14 -0.37 -10.18
CA PHE A 366 -32.18 -0.19 -9.08
C PHE A 366 -30.84 0.36 -9.60
N SER A 367 -30.39 1.48 -9.02
CA SER A 367 -29.13 2.14 -9.40
C SER A 367 -27.96 1.65 -8.55
N GLU A 368 -28.20 1.49 -7.24
CA GLU A 368 -27.20 1.05 -6.27
C GLU A 368 -27.83 0.00 -5.34
N LEU A 369 -27.04 -0.98 -4.95
CA LEU A 369 -27.39 -2.06 -4.03
C LEU A 369 -26.25 -2.15 -3.02
N GLU A 370 -26.59 -2.26 -1.75
CA GLU A 370 -25.65 -2.36 -0.64
C GLU A 370 -26.08 -3.48 0.32
N ILE A 371 -25.12 -4.21 0.89
CA ILE A 371 -25.40 -5.31 1.80
C ILE A 371 -25.30 -4.82 3.25
N LEU A 372 -26.41 -4.90 3.99
CA LEU A 372 -26.46 -4.43 5.37
C LEU A 372 -25.96 -5.49 6.36
N THR A 373 -26.36 -6.76 6.22
CA THR A 373 -26.00 -7.81 7.19
C THR A 373 -24.93 -8.76 6.67
N THR A 374 -24.25 -9.42 7.61
CA THR A 374 -23.15 -10.35 7.32
C THR A 374 -23.56 -11.52 6.42
N ASP A 375 -24.82 -11.98 6.50
CA ASP A 375 -25.41 -13.06 5.69
C ASP A 375 -26.13 -12.60 4.41
N ALA A 376 -26.04 -11.30 4.08
CA ALA A 376 -26.79 -10.64 3.03
C ALA A 376 -28.31 -10.87 3.04
N SER A 377 -28.87 -11.09 4.22
CA SER A 377 -30.31 -11.19 4.40
C SER A 377 -31.01 -9.83 4.42
N LEU A 378 -30.32 -8.75 4.84
CA LEU A 378 -30.77 -7.37 4.69
C LEU A 378 -29.99 -6.66 3.60
N LEU A 379 -30.73 -6.11 2.65
CA LEU A 379 -30.19 -5.35 1.51
C LEU A 379 -30.71 -3.92 1.58
N MET A 380 -29.88 -2.95 1.19
CA MET A 380 -30.30 -1.57 0.99
C MET A 380 -30.25 -1.29 -0.51
N VAL A 381 -31.34 -0.78 -1.06
CA VAL A 381 -31.49 -0.59 -2.50
C VAL A 381 -31.89 0.85 -2.78
N ARG A 382 -31.12 1.51 -3.65
CA ARG A 382 -31.42 2.85 -4.15
C ARG A 382 -32.21 2.75 -5.43
N GLN A 383 -33.44 3.24 -5.39
CA GLN A 383 -34.27 3.37 -6.58
C GLN A 383 -33.70 4.48 -7.49
N THR A 384 -33.98 4.42 -8.79
CA THR A 384 -33.37 5.27 -9.85
C THR A 384 -33.09 6.74 -9.54
N PRO A 385 -32.24 7.43 -10.33
CA PRO A 385 -31.86 8.83 -10.15
C PRO A 385 -33.01 9.83 -9.90
N ARG A 386 -34.22 9.54 -10.39
CA ARG A 386 -35.41 10.40 -10.20
C ARG A 386 -36.07 10.26 -8.83
N HIS A 387 -35.79 9.16 -8.12
CA HIS A 387 -36.33 8.85 -6.81
C HIS A 387 -35.17 8.38 -5.91
N SER A 388 -34.41 9.36 -5.38
CA SER A 388 -33.20 9.16 -4.57
C SER A 388 -33.50 8.68 -3.14
N HIS A 389 -34.40 7.71 -2.97
CA HIS A 389 -34.69 7.15 -1.66
C HIS A 389 -34.07 5.76 -1.54
N TRP A 390 -33.53 5.49 -0.36
CA TRP A 390 -33.02 4.18 0.02
C TRP A 390 -34.14 3.36 0.63
N THR A 391 -34.29 2.12 0.16
CA THR A 391 -35.23 1.13 0.68
C THR A 391 -34.47 -0.03 1.29
N ILE A 392 -34.97 -0.55 2.41
CA ILE A 392 -34.39 -1.73 3.06
C ILE A 392 -35.24 -2.94 2.67
N TYR A 393 -34.60 -3.95 2.11
CA TYR A 393 -35.22 -5.18 1.68
C TYR A 393 -34.75 -6.35 2.53
N ASP A 394 -35.70 -7.08 3.11
CA ASP A 394 -35.44 -8.31 3.82
C ASP A 394 -35.65 -9.52 2.91
N ARG A 395 -34.55 -10.16 2.57
CA ARG A 395 -34.53 -11.35 1.72
C ARG A 395 -35.25 -12.54 2.36
N ARG A 396 -35.22 -12.67 3.69
CA ARG A 396 -35.83 -13.82 4.39
C ARG A 396 -37.35 -13.74 4.37
N THR A 397 -37.89 -12.54 4.55
CA THR A 397 -39.33 -12.32 4.63
C THR A 397 -39.95 -11.86 3.31
N GLY A 398 -39.12 -11.47 2.33
CA GLY A 398 -39.54 -10.83 1.08
C GLY A 398 -40.15 -9.44 1.28
N LYS A 399 -40.04 -8.87 2.49
CA LYS A 399 -40.67 -7.59 2.83
C LYS A 399 -39.70 -6.44 2.57
N THR A 400 -40.25 -5.37 2.01
CA THR A 400 -39.56 -4.08 1.92
C THR A 400 -40.04 -3.20 3.06
N ILE A 401 -39.12 -2.61 3.80
CA ILE A 401 -39.45 -1.58 4.79
C ILE A 401 -39.45 -0.25 4.05
N LEU A 402 -40.46 0.56 4.36
CA LEU A 402 -40.71 1.89 3.81
C LEU A 402 -39.42 2.73 3.76
N PRO A 403 -39.34 3.65 2.79
CA PRO A 403 -38.13 4.42 2.52
C PRO A 403 -37.63 5.12 3.78
N ILE A 404 -36.32 5.20 3.93
CA ILE A 404 -35.70 6.14 4.86
C ILE A 404 -36.15 7.52 4.36
N GLN A 405 -37.12 8.14 5.06
CA GLN A 405 -37.96 9.23 4.56
C GLN A 405 -37.23 10.58 4.31
N ASN A 406 -35.90 10.59 4.25
CA ASN A 406 -35.18 11.81 3.92
C ASN A 406 -35.06 12.00 2.41
N GLN A 407 -35.64 13.10 1.94
CA GLN A 407 -35.54 13.55 0.56
C GLN A 407 -34.06 13.89 0.30
N GLU A 408 -33.51 13.33 -0.78
CA GLU A 408 -32.20 13.71 -1.34
C GLU A 408 -30.94 13.26 -0.57
N LEU A 409 -30.87 11.96 -0.26
CA LEU A 409 -29.63 11.29 0.15
C LEU A 409 -28.68 11.11 -1.05
N TRP A 410 -27.85 12.14 -1.32
CA TRP A 410 -26.83 12.12 -2.38
C TRP A 410 -25.40 11.92 -1.88
N GLY A 411 -25.20 11.84 -0.56
CA GLY A 411 -23.87 11.79 0.05
C GLY A 411 -23.23 10.40 0.12
N HIS A 412 -22.05 10.37 0.72
CA HIS A 412 -21.29 9.15 1.00
C HIS A 412 -22.03 8.24 1.99
N LEU A 413 -21.99 6.94 1.70
CA LEU A 413 -22.54 5.86 2.52
C LEU A 413 -21.40 5.01 3.11
N SER A 414 -21.41 4.82 4.42
CA SER A 414 -20.52 3.88 5.12
C SER A 414 -21.38 2.89 5.87
N ILE A 415 -21.07 1.59 5.77
CA ILE A 415 -21.83 0.51 6.41
C ILE A 415 -20.87 -0.35 7.22
N ILE A 416 -21.25 -0.62 8.47
CA ILE A 416 -20.71 -1.68 9.31
C ILE A 416 -21.77 -2.74 9.54
N GLN A 417 -21.41 -3.97 9.21
CA GLN A 417 -22.21 -5.15 9.50
C GLN A 417 -21.87 -5.61 10.92
N ILE A 418 -22.82 -5.50 11.85
CA ILE A 418 -22.60 -5.88 13.27
C ILE A 418 -22.89 -7.37 13.44
N SER A 419 -23.99 -7.85 12.85
CA SER A 419 -24.42 -9.25 12.91
C SER A 419 -25.27 -9.63 11.69
N ASN A 420 -25.84 -10.84 11.71
CA ASN A 420 -26.83 -11.27 10.72
C ASN A 420 -28.16 -10.49 10.81
N ASN A 421 -28.38 -9.76 11.91
CA ASN A 421 -29.62 -9.05 12.19
C ASN A 421 -29.41 -7.55 12.41
N CYS A 422 -28.18 -7.08 12.61
CA CYS A 422 -27.91 -5.68 12.93
C CYS A 422 -26.82 -5.09 12.04
N SER A 423 -27.07 -3.85 11.63
CA SER A 423 -26.17 -3.05 10.81
C SER A 423 -26.19 -1.61 11.29
N LEU A 424 -25.05 -0.95 11.21
CA LEU A 424 -24.91 0.46 11.49
C LEU A 424 -24.39 1.16 10.24
N LEU A 425 -25.03 2.25 9.84
CA LEU A 425 -24.65 2.95 8.62
C LEU A 425 -24.73 4.47 8.78
N THR A 426 -23.92 5.20 8.01
CA THR A 426 -23.96 6.66 7.93
C THR A 426 -24.60 7.09 6.62
N LEU A 427 -25.61 7.95 6.69
CA LEU A 427 -26.25 8.59 5.55
C LEU A 427 -25.95 10.07 5.58
N SER A 428 -25.13 10.56 4.65
CA SER A 428 -24.86 11.98 4.53
C SER A 428 -25.78 12.65 3.50
N THR A 429 -26.25 13.84 3.84
CA THR A 429 -26.82 14.83 2.92
C THR A 429 -25.83 15.99 2.81
N TYR A 430 -25.80 16.64 1.65
CA TYR A 430 -24.90 17.77 1.44
C TYR A 430 -25.19 18.93 2.42
N ASP A 431 -26.48 19.20 2.68
CA ASP A 431 -26.87 20.39 3.44
C ASP A 431 -27.23 20.11 4.90
N GLU A 432 -27.78 18.94 5.20
CA GLU A 432 -28.24 18.64 6.56
C GLU A 432 -27.20 17.91 7.40
N GLY A 433 -26.07 17.50 6.82
CA GLY A 433 -25.04 16.72 7.49
C GLY A 433 -25.31 15.21 7.44
N CYS A 434 -24.89 14.49 8.47
CA CYS A 434 -24.89 13.03 8.51
C CYS A 434 -25.84 12.46 9.56
N TRP A 435 -26.55 11.42 9.16
CA TRP A 435 -27.42 10.62 10.00
C TRP A 435 -26.78 9.27 10.27
N LEU A 436 -26.65 8.92 11.54
CA LEU A 436 -26.29 7.59 11.96
C LEU A 436 -27.56 6.75 12.06
N VAL A 437 -27.64 5.67 11.28
CA VAL A 437 -28.82 4.80 11.19
C VAL A 437 -28.45 3.40 11.66
N LYS A 438 -29.14 2.93 12.69
CA LYS A 438 -29.10 1.54 13.15
C LYS A 438 -30.27 0.79 12.55
N VAL A 439 -29.99 -0.26 11.80
CA VAL A 439 -30.99 -1.16 11.21
C VAL A 439 -30.92 -2.49 11.94
N GLN A 440 -32.04 -2.93 12.49
CA GLN A 440 -32.14 -4.17 13.26
C GLN A 440 -33.33 -5.00 12.80
N ARG A 441 -33.09 -6.30 12.57
CA ARG A 441 -34.14 -7.31 12.49
C ARG A 441 -34.42 -7.83 13.90
N LEU A 442 -35.67 -7.77 14.31
CA LEU A 442 -36.13 -8.24 15.62
C LEU A 442 -37.10 -9.40 15.43
N ASP A 443 -36.86 -10.48 16.18
CA ASP A 443 -37.78 -11.61 16.27
C ASP A 443 -38.83 -11.30 17.35
N ARG A 444 -40.08 -11.07 16.96
CA ARG A 444 -41.18 -10.94 17.93
C ARG A 444 -41.69 -12.31 18.37
N PRO A 445 -42.38 -12.37 19.53
CA PRO A 445 -43.22 -13.51 19.88
C PRO A 445 -44.10 -13.91 18.68
N TYR A 446 -44.35 -15.20 18.51
CA TYR A 446 -45.11 -15.78 17.38
C TYR A 446 -44.36 -15.80 16.03
N GLY A 447 -43.03 -15.64 16.02
CA GLY A 447 -42.20 -15.83 14.81
C GLY A 447 -42.33 -14.71 13.78
N ARG A 448 -42.95 -13.58 14.14
CA ARG A 448 -43.06 -12.42 13.24
C ARG A 448 -41.77 -11.61 13.30
N GLN A 449 -41.01 -11.63 12.22
CA GLN A 449 -39.87 -10.73 12.05
C GLN A 449 -40.34 -9.32 11.72
N ILE A 450 -39.80 -8.34 12.45
CA ILE A 450 -39.93 -6.92 12.14
C ILE A 450 -38.55 -6.35 11.90
N ILE A 451 -38.46 -5.31 11.08
CA ILE A 451 -37.23 -4.55 10.94
C ILE A 451 -37.48 -3.16 11.50
N ARG A 452 -36.60 -2.77 12.41
CA ARG A 452 -36.60 -1.49 13.09
C ARG A 452 -35.43 -0.70 12.57
N SER A 453 -35.69 0.50 12.06
CA SER A 453 -34.67 1.49 11.78
C SER A 453 -34.77 2.58 12.83
N GLN A 454 -33.63 2.90 13.45
CA GLN A 454 -33.50 4.03 14.36
C GLN A 454 -32.41 4.93 13.79
N TYR A 455 -32.57 6.25 13.93
CA TYR A 455 -31.59 7.19 13.40
C TYR A 455 -31.35 8.34 14.37
N LYS A 456 -30.12 8.87 14.34
CA LYS A 456 -29.71 10.05 15.10
C LYS A 456 -28.84 10.92 14.20
N LYS A 457 -29.12 12.22 14.18
CA LYS A 457 -28.29 13.19 13.47
C LYS A 457 -26.96 13.39 14.20
N LEU A 458 -25.84 13.33 13.49
CA LEU A 458 -24.53 13.68 14.02
C LEU A 458 -24.43 15.21 14.11
N LEU A 459 -24.17 15.73 15.30
CA LEU A 459 -23.98 17.17 15.51
C LEU A 459 -22.74 17.65 14.76
N GLN A 460 -22.79 18.85 14.18
CA GLN A 460 -21.68 19.46 13.41
C GLN A 460 -21.19 18.66 12.19
N SER A 461 -21.99 17.76 11.66
CA SER A 461 -21.63 16.99 10.46
C SER A 461 -21.91 17.71 9.13
N GLY A 462 -22.47 18.92 9.16
CA GLY A 462 -22.69 19.73 7.95
C GLY A 462 -21.35 20.20 7.37
N GLY A 463 -21.17 20.04 6.05
CA GLY A 463 -19.91 20.36 5.36
C GLY A 463 -18.92 19.21 5.24
N ALA A 464 -19.09 18.13 6.02
CA ALA A 464 -18.24 16.95 5.88
C ALA A 464 -18.63 16.11 4.63
N GLU A 465 -17.64 15.77 3.81
CA GLU A 465 -17.86 15.13 2.50
C GLU A 465 -17.88 13.60 2.59
N VAL A 466 -17.03 13.02 3.45
CA VAL A 466 -16.77 11.57 3.49
C VAL A 466 -16.77 11.10 4.93
N PHE A 467 -17.43 9.95 5.18
CA PHE A 467 -17.60 9.36 6.51
C PHE A 467 -17.04 7.93 6.55
N ALA A 468 -16.41 7.59 7.67
CA ALA A 468 -15.97 6.24 8.00
C ALA A 468 -16.50 5.86 9.38
N LEU A 469 -17.12 4.69 9.45
CA LEU A 469 -17.43 4.04 10.71
C LEU A 469 -16.27 3.10 11.11
N SER A 470 -15.98 3.00 12.40
CA SER A 470 -15.06 1.99 12.93
C SER A 470 -15.65 1.29 14.14
N HIS A 471 -15.88 -0.02 14.00
CA HIS A 471 -16.35 -0.88 15.09
C HIS A 471 -15.30 -1.00 16.21
N ARG A 472 -14.01 -1.07 15.83
CA ARG A 472 -12.92 -1.29 16.78
C ARG A 472 -12.69 -0.10 17.70
N SER A 473 -12.68 1.12 17.15
CA SER A 473 -12.52 2.34 17.95
C SER A 473 -13.85 2.89 18.47
N GLN A 474 -14.98 2.32 18.05
CA GLN A 474 -16.32 2.81 18.36
C GLN A 474 -16.49 4.29 17.97
N THR A 475 -16.00 4.66 16.79
CA THR A 475 -16.05 6.05 16.31
C THR A 475 -16.71 6.17 14.95
N VAL A 476 -17.28 7.34 14.70
CA VAL A 476 -17.51 7.87 13.35
C VAL A 476 -16.42 8.90 13.10
N THR A 477 -15.73 8.82 11.97
CA THR A 477 -14.80 9.87 11.54
C THR A 477 -15.26 10.43 10.22
N ALA A 478 -15.26 11.76 10.10
CA ALA A 478 -15.56 12.43 8.85
C ALA A 478 -14.44 13.38 8.45
N LEU A 479 -14.25 13.54 7.14
CA LEU A 479 -13.39 14.58 6.59
C LEU A 479 -14.25 15.78 6.22
N ASP A 480 -13.95 16.89 6.88
CA ASP A 480 -14.46 18.20 6.51
C ASP A 480 -13.44 18.90 5.60
N ASN A 481 -13.88 19.21 4.38
CA ASN A 481 -13.05 19.70 3.28
C ASN A 481 -13.15 21.23 3.11
N GLU A 482 -13.46 21.96 4.18
CA GLU A 482 -13.27 23.41 4.22
C GLU A 482 -11.82 23.82 3.86
N TYR A 483 -11.56 25.14 3.74
CA TYR A 483 -10.24 25.72 3.40
C TYR A 483 -9.05 25.14 4.19
N ARG A 484 -9.29 24.53 5.34
CA ARG A 484 -8.32 23.74 6.08
C ARG A 484 -8.94 22.37 6.41
N PRO A 485 -8.46 21.29 5.77
CA PRO A 485 -9.04 19.98 6.00
C PRO A 485 -8.88 19.60 7.48
N LYS A 486 -9.99 19.20 8.09
CA LYS A 486 -10.05 18.77 9.48
C LYS A 486 -10.81 17.44 9.56
N LEU A 487 -10.42 16.62 10.52
CA LEU A 487 -11.15 15.41 10.85
C LEU A 487 -12.10 15.72 12.00
N LEU A 488 -13.35 15.32 11.85
CA LEU A 488 -14.35 15.32 12.91
C LEU A 488 -14.52 13.89 13.37
N THR A 489 -14.30 13.63 14.67
CA THR A 489 -14.42 12.29 15.23
C THR A 489 -15.47 12.26 16.33
N TRP A 490 -16.53 11.49 16.14
CA TRP A 490 -17.57 11.25 17.14
C TRP A 490 -17.29 9.91 17.83
N LYS A 491 -17.13 9.94 19.15
CA LYS A 491 -17.11 8.72 19.96
C LYS A 491 -18.55 8.24 20.19
N LEU A 492 -18.82 7.00 19.80
CA LEU A 492 -20.12 6.38 19.97
C LEU A 492 -20.12 5.51 21.23
N HIS A 493 -21.26 5.46 21.90
CA HIS A 493 -21.48 4.51 22.99
C HIS A 493 -21.42 3.07 22.44
N SER A 494 -20.87 2.12 23.20
CA SER A 494 -20.70 0.73 22.78
C SER A 494 -22.02 0.06 22.38
N GLU A 495 -23.15 0.49 22.94
CA GLU A 495 -24.50 0.00 22.62
C GLU A 495 -24.92 0.23 21.15
N TRP A 496 -24.31 1.20 20.45
CA TRP A 496 -24.51 1.36 19.01
C TRP A 496 -24.07 0.13 18.21
N PHE A 497 -23.11 -0.63 18.75
CA PHE A 497 -22.49 -1.79 18.11
C PHE A 497 -22.97 -3.14 18.68
N VAL A 498 -23.95 -3.13 19.59
CA VAL A 498 -24.52 -4.37 20.13
C VAL A 498 -25.77 -4.76 19.34
N ASP A 499 -25.88 -6.05 19.02
CA ASP A 499 -27.10 -6.66 18.47
C ASP A 499 -28.15 -6.88 19.58
N LYS A 500 -28.55 -5.79 20.23
CA LYS A 500 -29.60 -5.76 21.24
C LYS A 500 -30.60 -4.69 20.86
N GLU A 501 -31.89 -4.98 21.06
CA GLU A 501 -32.94 -3.98 20.91
C GLU A 501 -32.73 -2.86 21.92
N LEU A 502 -32.73 -1.63 21.43
CA LEU A 502 -32.64 -0.43 22.25
C LEU A 502 -33.97 0.31 22.21
N ASP A 503 -34.49 0.67 23.38
CA ASP A 503 -35.71 1.48 23.47
C ASP A 503 -35.47 2.88 22.90
N ALA A 504 -34.33 3.46 23.25
CA ALA A 504 -33.82 4.72 22.73
C ALA A 504 -32.34 4.60 22.33
N LEU A 505 -31.94 5.29 21.27
CA LEU A 505 -30.54 5.37 20.87
C LEU A 505 -29.75 6.25 21.86
N PRO A 506 -28.54 5.83 22.27
CA PRO A 506 -27.66 6.66 23.09
C PRO A 506 -27.39 8.00 22.43
N GLU A 507 -27.24 9.05 23.24
CA GLU A 507 -26.82 10.35 22.72
C GLU A 507 -25.42 10.26 22.11
N VAL A 508 -25.24 10.97 21.00
CA VAL A 508 -23.94 11.09 20.33
C VAL A 508 -23.28 12.35 20.87
N GLN A 509 -22.05 12.20 21.36
CA GLN A 509 -21.25 13.31 21.89
C GLN A 509 -20.89 14.31 20.77
N TRP A 510 -20.47 15.52 21.15
CA TRP A 510 -19.90 16.47 20.19
C TRP A 510 -18.62 15.89 19.56
N PRO A 511 -18.33 16.18 18.28
CA PRO A 511 -17.13 15.68 17.65
C PRO A 511 -15.88 16.34 18.22
N ASP A 512 -14.81 15.55 18.33
CA ASP A 512 -13.47 16.07 18.49
C ASP A 512 -12.98 16.60 17.12
N GLU A 513 -12.53 17.86 17.10
CA GLU A 513 -11.94 18.47 15.91
C GLU A 513 -10.42 18.25 15.89
N ILE A 514 -9.95 17.47 14.91
CA ILE A 514 -8.53 17.17 14.73
C ILE A 514 -8.02 17.90 13.49
N LYS A 515 -7.15 18.88 13.70
CA LYS A 515 -6.54 19.67 12.62
C LYS A 515 -5.41 18.88 11.98
N LEU A 516 -5.54 18.61 10.68
CA LEU A 516 -4.54 17.84 9.93
C LEU A 516 -3.28 18.68 9.66
N LYS A 517 -2.10 18.08 9.90
CA LYS A 517 -0.78 18.65 9.56
C LYS A 517 -0.11 17.80 8.45
N PRO A 518 0.50 18.41 7.41
CA PRO A 518 0.68 19.83 7.14
C PRO A 518 -0.51 20.48 6.39
N LYS A 519 -0.71 21.79 6.59
CA LYS A 519 -1.84 22.59 6.05
C LYS A 519 -2.01 22.54 4.52
N ARG A 520 -0.96 22.20 3.77
CA ARG A 520 -0.96 22.17 2.29
C ARG A 520 -1.07 20.77 1.67
N ALA A 521 -1.35 19.73 2.46
CA ALA A 521 -1.35 18.37 1.94
C ALA A 521 -2.52 18.05 0.98
N PHE A 522 -3.65 18.76 1.07
CA PHE A 522 -4.86 18.46 0.31
C PHE A 522 -5.10 19.45 -0.83
N HIS A 523 -4.88 19.02 -2.07
CA HIS A 523 -5.31 19.73 -3.28
C HIS A 523 -6.13 18.78 -4.17
N GLY A 524 -7.13 18.12 -3.57
CA GLY A 524 -7.89 17.06 -4.23
C GLY A 524 -9.23 16.77 -3.57
N TYR A 525 -10.08 16.03 -4.28
CA TYR A 525 -11.35 15.53 -3.74
C TYR A 525 -11.07 14.26 -2.94
N ALA A 526 -11.64 14.15 -1.76
CA ALA A 526 -11.58 12.91 -1.01
C ALA A 526 -12.40 11.84 -1.75
N LEU A 527 -11.75 10.71 -2.03
CA LEU A 527 -12.39 9.54 -2.64
C LEU A 527 -12.94 8.59 -1.57
N GLY A 528 -12.34 8.59 -0.39
CA GLY A 528 -12.70 7.67 0.68
C GLY A 528 -11.90 7.95 1.95
N ILE A 529 -12.49 7.54 3.07
CA ILE A 529 -11.86 7.57 4.39
C ILE A 529 -12.07 6.22 5.06
N ALA A 530 -11.09 5.77 5.84
CA ALA A 530 -11.25 4.65 6.75
C ALA A 530 -10.51 4.92 8.05
N SER A 531 -10.97 4.29 9.13
CA SER A 531 -10.37 4.41 10.46
C SER A 531 -10.00 3.03 10.99
N ALA A 532 -8.70 2.83 11.23
CA ALA A 532 -8.12 1.59 11.73
C ALA A 532 -7.36 1.87 13.04
N GLY A 533 -8.05 1.68 14.16
CA GLY A 533 -7.52 2.03 15.48
C GLY A 533 -7.30 3.55 15.58
N ASP A 534 -6.10 3.97 15.97
CA ASP A 534 -5.73 5.38 16.10
C ASP A 534 -5.21 6.00 14.80
N THR A 535 -5.41 5.33 13.66
CA THR A 535 -4.95 5.83 12.36
C THR A 535 -6.13 5.99 11.42
N VAL A 536 -6.30 7.21 10.90
CA VAL A 536 -7.25 7.52 9.83
C VAL A 536 -6.53 7.61 8.52
N VAL A 537 -7.12 7.00 7.50
CA VAL A 537 -6.59 6.99 6.15
C VAL A 537 -7.51 7.76 5.27
N VAL A 538 -6.97 8.79 4.64
CA VAL A 538 -7.69 9.62 3.69
C VAL A 538 -7.11 9.35 2.31
N MET A 539 -7.96 8.87 1.41
CA MET A 539 -7.62 8.73 0.01
C MET A 539 -8.19 9.91 -0.76
N THR A 540 -7.33 10.56 -1.54
CA THR A 540 -7.68 11.73 -2.33
C THR A 540 -7.31 11.52 -3.78
N ARG A 541 -8.08 12.15 -4.66
CA ARG A 541 -7.75 12.29 -6.06
C ARG A 541 -7.09 13.65 -6.27
N THR A 542 -5.79 13.66 -6.52
CA THR A 542 -5.06 14.90 -6.83
C THR A 542 -5.25 15.26 -8.29
N ARG A 543 -5.58 16.52 -8.55
CA ARG A 543 -5.58 17.09 -9.91
C ARG A 543 -4.24 17.81 -10.09
N ASP A 544 -3.37 17.32 -10.97
CA ASP A 544 -2.23 18.13 -11.39
C ASP A 544 -2.75 19.26 -12.26
N PHE A 545 -2.45 20.50 -11.86
CA PHE A 545 -2.58 21.65 -12.73
C PHE A 545 -1.38 21.66 -13.66
N ASP A 546 -1.63 21.47 -14.95
CA ASP A 546 -0.64 21.80 -15.98
C ASP A 546 -0.67 23.33 -16.16
N PRO A 547 0.39 24.07 -15.75
CA PRO A 547 0.38 25.53 -15.78
C PRO A 547 0.21 26.11 -17.20
N GLY A 548 0.33 25.30 -18.27
CA GLY A 548 0.13 25.73 -19.65
C GLY A 548 -1.09 25.16 -20.37
N GLY A 549 -1.93 24.34 -19.74
CA GLY A 549 -2.94 23.52 -20.44
C GLY A 549 -4.38 23.69 -19.96
N ILE A 550 -5.30 24.05 -20.87
CA ILE A 550 -6.76 24.16 -20.62
C ILE A 550 -7.40 22.82 -20.18
N ARG A 551 -6.69 21.68 -20.27
CA ARG A 551 -7.23 20.37 -19.90
C ARG A 551 -6.62 19.83 -18.60
N ARG A 552 -7.46 19.79 -17.56
CA ARG A 552 -7.19 19.12 -16.29
C ARG A 552 -6.97 17.63 -16.53
N ARG A 553 -5.79 17.10 -16.20
CA ARG A 553 -5.55 15.66 -16.16
C ARG A 553 -5.57 15.20 -14.71
N THR A 554 -6.37 14.19 -14.43
CA THR A 554 -6.22 13.41 -13.19
C THR A 554 -4.95 12.58 -13.32
N THR A 555 -3.98 12.78 -12.44
CA THR A 555 -2.64 12.17 -12.60
C THR A 555 -2.24 11.24 -11.46
N ALA A 556 -2.86 11.37 -10.28
CA ALA A 556 -2.53 10.52 -9.15
C ALA A 556 -3.67 10.36 -8.12
N ILE A 557 -3.65 9.21 -7.44
CA ILE A 557 -4.31 9.02 -6.14
C ILE A 557 -3.25 9.23 -5.07
N ALA A 558 -3.56 10.05 -4.08
CA ALA A 558 -2.72 10.21 -2.89
C ALA A 558 -3.45 9.65 -1.68
N VAL A 559 -2.73 8.84 -0.89
CA VAL A 559 -3.22 8.24 0.34
C VAL A 559 -2.40 8.77 1.49
N PHE A 560 -3.09 9.30 2.48
CA PHE A 560 -2.51 9.92 3.66
C PHE A 560 -2.96 9.15 4.89
N GLY A 561 -2.03 8.81 5.76
CA GLY A 561 -2.31 8.26 7.09
C GLY A 561 -2.10 9.32 8.14
N TYR A 562 -3.09 9.56 8.98
CA TYR A 562 -3.04 10.50 10.08
C TYR A 562 -3.23 9.78 11.41
N ASP A 563 -2.45 10.18 12.39
CA ASP A 563 -2.68 9.84 13.79
C ASP A 563 -3.92 10.58 14.30
N LEU A 564 -4.91 9.86 14.81
CA LEU A 564 -6.14 10.45 15.34
C LEU A 564 -5.87 11.37 16.55
N PRO A 565 -5.14 10.93 17.60
CA PRO A 565 -4.91 11.77 18.77
C PRO A 565 -4.16 13.07 18.48
N SER A 566 -3.13 13.03 17.62
CA SER A 566 -2.28 14.20 17.37
C SER A 566 -2.60 14.98 16.10
N GLY A 567 -3.38 14.42 15.17
CA GLY A 567 -3.57 14.95 13.81
C GLY A 567 -2.30 14.93 12.95
N ALA A 568 -1.22 14.31 13.44
CA ALA A 568 0.06 14.24 12.73
C ALA A 568 -0.01 13.24 11.58
N MET A 569 0.55 13.60 10.44
CA MET A 569 0.69 12.67 9.31
C MET A 569 1.71 11.58 9.66
N LYS A 570 1.26 10.33 9.69
CA LYS A 570 2.12 9.14 9.85
C LYS A 570 2.81 8.76 8.54
N PHE A 571 2.08 8.80 7.44
CA PHE A 571 2.63 8.47 6.13
C PHE A 571 1.88 9.16 5.00
N ARG A 572 2.56 9.28 3.86
CA ARG A 572 2.01 9.75 2.59
C ARG A 572 2.48 8.85 1.47
N HIS A 573 1.54 8.35 0.67
CA HIS A 573 1.85 7.61 -0.53
C HIS A 573 1.14 8.23 -1.73
N ILE A 574 1.87 8.46 -2.82
CA ILE A 574 1.31 9.03 -4.04
C ILE A 574 1.45 8.00 -5.15
N PHE A 575 0.32 7.50 -5.62
CA PHE A 575 0.23 6.60 -6.75
C PHE A 575 0.14 7.45 -8.01
N ARG A 576 1.32 7.77 -8.55
CA ARG A 576 1.42 8.40 -9.86
C ARG A 576 1.24 7.33 -10.93
N ASN A 577 0.45 7.64 -11.95
CA ASN A 577 0.47 6.85 -13.16
C ASN A 577 1.88 6.94 -13.76
N GLY A 578 2.56 5.80 -13.87
CA GLY A 578 3.86 5.75 -14.54
C GLY A 578 3.71 6.27 -15.96
N LYS A 579 4.56 7.20 -16.38
CA LYS A 579 4.67 7.53 -17.81
C LYS A 579 5.11 6.26 -18.52
N VAL A 580 4.28 5.74 -19.42
CA VAL A 580 4.68 4.64 -20.31
C VAL A 580 5.85 5.15 -21.15
N PRO A 581 7.04 4.53 -21.08
CA PRO A 581 8.17 4.93 -21.89
C PRO A 581 8.01 4.33 -23.31
N GLY A 582 7.81 5.17 -24.32
CA GLY A 582 7.73 4.80 -25.75
C GLY A 582 6.46 5.35 -26.40
N ASP A 583 6.43 5.99 -27.57
CA ASP A 583 7.43 6.28 -28.59
C ASP A 583 7.50 7.80 -28.79
N GLY A 584 8.52 8.32 -29.47
CA GLY A 584 8.71 9.76 -29.75
C GLY A 584 7.58 10.46 -30.55
N SER A 585 6.40 9.84 -30.67
CA SER A 585 5.18 10.43 -31.24
C SER A 585 4.37 11.11 -30.14
N SER A 586 4.43 12.44 -30.09
CA SER A 586 3.71 13.28 -29.13
C SER A 586 2.18 13.32 -29.31
N SER A 587 1.61 12.58 -30.28
CA SER A 587 0.22 12.79 -30.72
C SER A 587 -0.76 11.64 -30.45
N SER A 588 -0.35 10.40 -30.18
CA SER A 588 -1.29 9.25 -30.14
C SER A 588 -1.60 8.65 -28.75
N ALA A 589 -0.74 8.80 -27.74
CA ALA A 589 -0.99 8.21 -26.41
C ALA A 589 -1.82 9.14 -25.49
N ARG A 590 -3.07 9.44 -25.87
CA ARG A 590 -4.06 10.08 -24.98
C ARG A 590 -4.88 9.03 -24.23
N GLY A 591 -4.25 8.33 -23.30
CA GLY A 591 -4.94 7.40 -22.39
C GLY A 591 -5.35 8.07 -21.08
N VAL A 592 -6.65 8.08 -20.78
CA VAL A 592 -7.19 8.43 -19.45
C VAL A 592 -7.04 7.20 -18.54
N PHE A 593 -6.16 7.29 -17.55
CA PHE A 593 -6.00 6.24 -16.55
C PHE A 593 -7.01 6.49 -15.43
N ASP A 594 -8.10 5.72 -15.43
CA ASP A 594 -8.99 5.68 -14.28
C ASP A 594 -8.37 4.75 -13.23
N THR A 595 -7.89 5.38 -12.16
CA THR A 595 -7.60 4.69 -10.91
C THR A 595 -8.84 4.76 -10.04
N ASP A 596 -9.44 3.60 -9.77
CA ASP A 596 -10.45 3.43 -8.73
C ASP A 596 -9.76 2.95 -7.45
N GLY A 597 -10.25 3.38 -6.30
CA GLY A 597 -9.69 3.05 -5.01
C GLY A 597 -10.80 2.82 -4.00
N LYS A 598 -10.66 1.78 -3.20
CA LYS A 598 -11.56 1.49 -2.07
C LYS A 598 -10.74 1.21 -0.83
N ILE A 599 -11.24 1.64 0.32
CA ILE A 599 -10.62 1.34 1.61
C ILE A 599 -11.59 0.45 2.38
N SER A 600 -11.10 -0.66 2.92
CA SER A 600 -11.89 -1.55 3.77
C SER A 600 -12.04 -0.97 5.18
N ALA A 601 -13.05 -1.46 5.90
CA ALA A 601 -13.29 -1.07 7.30
C ALA A 601 -12.13 -1.46 8.24
N ASP A 602 -11.37 -2.51 7.91
CA ASP A 602 -10.20 -2.96 8.68
C ASP A 602 -8.89 -2.25 8.28
N GLY A 603 -8.96 -1.26 7.38
CA GLY A 603 -7.79 -0.50 6.97
C GLY A 603 -6.88 -1.26 6.02
N LYS A 604 -7.45 -1.88 4.99
CA LYS A 604 -6.71 -2.26 3.77
C LYS A 604 -7.17 -1.35 2.65
N LEU A 605 -6.28 -1.10 1.71
CA LEU A 605 -6.49 -0.25 0.55
C LEU A 605 -6.47 -1.14 -0.70
N LEU A 606 -7.60 -1.17 -1.40
CA LEU A 606 -7.71 -1.76 -2.73
C LEU A 606 -7.53 -0.64 -3.74
N MET A 607 -6.55 -0.78 -4.62
CA MET A 607 -6.37 0.09 -5.77
C MET A 607 -6.53 -0.69 -7.06
N ILE A 608 -7.28 -0.13 -7.99
CA ILE A 608 -7.44 -0.66 -9.35
C ILE A 608 -6.88 0.40 -10.29
N SER A 609 -5.72 0.12 -10.87
CA SER A 609 -5.07 0.96 -11.89
C SER A 609 -5.36 0.38 -13.27
N ARG A 610 -6.14 1.09 -14.09
CA ARG A 610 -6.37 0.67 -15.48
C ARG A 610 -5.30 1.26 -16.39
N ALA A 611 -4.46 0.42 -16.98
CA ALA A 611 -3.47 0.82 -17.98
C ALA A 611 -4.03 0.72 -19.40
N ILE A 612 -3.73 1.74 -20.22
CA ILE A 612 -4.17 1.82 -21.63
C ILE A 612 -3.03 1.45 -22.57
N GLU A 613 -3.35 0.48 -23.44
CA GLU A 613 -2.88 0.24 -24.82
C GLU A 613 -1.38 0.11 -25.08
N VAL A 614 -0.94 -1.12 -25.36
CA VAL A 614 0.06 -1.39 -26.40
C VAL A 614 -0.73 -1.70 -27.66
N ALA A 615 -0.63 -0.85 -28.68
CA ALA A 615 -1.13 -1.19 -30.00
C ALA A 615 -0.31 -2.39 -30.51
N VAL A 616 -0.93 -3.56 -30.59
CA VAL A 616 -0.29 -4.70 -31.25
C VAL A 616 -0.73 -4.63 -32.70
N GLU A 617 0.16 -4.17 -33.58
CA GLU A 617 -0.02 -4.39 -35.01
C GLU A 617 -0.07 -5.91 -35.24
N LYS A 618 -1.23 -6.41 -35.69
CA LYS A 618 -1.31 -7.74 -36.27
C LYS A 618 -0.60 -7.67 -37.61
N GLN A 619 0.64 -8.15 -37.67
CA GLN A 619 1.24 -8.54 -38.95
C GLN A 619 0.56 -9.82 -39.41
N ASP A 620 -0.45 -9.69 -40.27
CA ASP A 620 -0.95 -10.84 -41.02
C ASP A 620 0.05 -11.19 -42.13
N PRO A 621 0.52 -12.45 -42.23
CA PRO A 621 1.53 -12.85 -43.22
C PRO A 621 0.98 -13.07 -44.64
N SER A 622 -0.21 -12.55 -44.98
CA SER A 622 -0.82 -12.72 -46.31
C SER A 622 -0.96 -11.39 -47.04
N ASN A 623 -0.57 -11.35 -48.32
CA ASN A 623 -0.62 -10.21 -49.25
C ASN A 623 -2.03 -9.66 -49.57
N ALA A 624 -3.03 -9.87 -48.71
CA ALA A 624 -4.33 -9.23 -48.84
C ALA A 624 -4.26 -7.80 -48.27
N GLU A 625 -4.97 -6.86 -48.91
CA GLU A 625 -4.94 -5.43 -48.60
C GLU A 625 -5.02 -5.13 -47.08
N PRO A 626 -4.23 -4.15 -46.58
CA PRO A 626 -4.13 -3.88 -45.15
C PRO A 626 -5.43 -3.24 -44.64
N SER A 627 -6.38 -4.06 -44.18
CA SER A 627 -7.45 -3.58 -43.32
C SER A 627 -6.86 -3.27 -41.95
N SER A 628 -6.64 -2.00 -41.65
CA SER A 628 -6.04 -1.53 -40.39
C SER A 628 -7.05 -1.67 -39.23
N SER A 629 -7.37 -2.89 -38.84
CA SER A 629 -8.12 -3.15 -37.62
C SER A 629 -7.15 -3.20 -36.43
N GLN A 630 -6.93 -2.04 -35.83
CA GLN A 630 -6.08 -1.92 -34.63
C GLN A 630 -6.86 -2.45 -33.42
N GLU A 631 -6.51 -3.65 -32.96
CA GLU A 631 -7.13 -4.27 -31.79
C GLU A 631 -6.60 -3.62 -30.50
N ARG A 632 -7.40 -2.77 -29.87
CA ARG A 632 -7.03 -2.10 -28.61
C ARG A 632 -7.13 -3.08 -27.45
N ARG A 633 -6.02 -3.32 -26.74
CA ARG A 633 -6.02 -4.14 -25.51
C ARG A 633 -5.75 -3.27 -24.29
N PHE A 634 -6.57 -3.46 -23.25
CA PHE A 634 -6.41 -2.80 -21.95
C PHE A 634 -5.84 -3.80 -20.95
N THR A 635 -4.85 -3.40 -20.15
CA THR A 635 -4.41 -4.21 -18.99
C THR A 635 -4.87 -3.50 -17.74
N THR A 636 -5.49 -4.22 -16.81
CA THR A 636 -5.88 -3.65 -15.52
C THR A 636 -4.95 -4.24 -14.47
N GLU A 637 -4.36 -3.40 -13.64
CA GLU A 637 -3.56 -3.83 -12.51
C GLU A 637 -4.37 -3.57 -11.23
N THR A 638 -4.47 -4.55 -10.35
CA THR A 638 -5.15 -4.39 -9.06
C THR A 638 -4.15 -4.64 -7.94
N LYS A 639 -3.96 -3.69 -7.03
CA LYS A 639 -3.06 -3.77 -5.88
C LYS A 639 -3.86 -3.74 -4.60
N ILE A 640 -3.60 -4.67 -3.68
CA ILE A 640 -4.08 -4.60 -2.29
C ILE A 640 -2.89 -4.21 -1.41
N LEU A 641 -3.06 -3.14 -0.66
CA LEU A 641 -2.07 -2.57 0.23
C LEU A 641 -2.61 -2.64 1.66
N GLN A 642 -1.81 -3.13 2.61
CA GLN A 642 -2.14 -3.04 4.03
C GLN A 642 -1.74 -1.65 4.49
N ILE A 643 -2.68 -0.94 5.14
CA ILE A 643 -2.45 0.47 5.51
C ILE A 643 -1.31 0.60 6.51
N GLN A 644 -1.21 -0.32 7.48
CA GLN A 644 -0.11 -0.33 8.43
C GLN A 644 1.20 -0.64 7.67
N GLY A 645 2.02 0.40 7.48
CA GLY A 645 3.27 0.33 6.73
C GLY A 645 3.13 0.42 5.20
N MET A 646 1.91 0.57 4.66
CA MET A 646 1.65 0.55 3.20
C MET A 646 2.29 -0.65 2.49
N ARG A 647 2.40 -1.79 3.18
CA ARG A 647 3.00 -3.01 2.65
C ARG A 647 2.10 -3.53 1.54
N LEU A 648 2.67 -3.78 0.37
CA LEU A 648 1.98 -4.48 -0.70
C LEU A 648 1.65 -5.89 -0.23
N VAL A 649 0.36 -6.13 0.04
CA VAL A 649 -0.15 -7.44 0.44
C VAL A 649 -0.31 -8.31 -0.78
N HIS A 650 -0.84 -7.71 -1.86
CA HIS A 650 -1.10 -8.44 -3.07
C HIS A 650 -1.07 -7.58 -4.32
N ARG A 651 -0.61 -8.16 -5.42
CA ARG A 651 -0.59 -7.54 -6.74
C ARG A 651 -1.20 -8.51 -7.74
N PHE A 652 -2.22 -8.06 -8.45
CA PHE A 652 -2.89 -8.79 -9.52
C PHE A 652 -2.66 -8.07 -10.84
N GLU A 653 -2.15 -8.79 -11.82
CA GLU A 653 -2.25 -8.39 -13.22
C GLU A 653 -3.53 -9.00 -13.80
N ASN A 654 -4.50 -8.14 -14.08
CA ASN A 654 -5.77 -8.51 -14.68
C ASN A 654 -5.73 -8.25 -16.19
N LYS A 655 -5.98 -9.30 -16.96
CA LYS A 655 -6.40 -9.17 -18.36
C LYS A 655 -7.74 -8.39 -18.42
N PRO A 656 -8.09 -7.77 -19.56
CA PRO A 656 -9.27 -6.91 -19.67
C PRO A 656 -10.61 -7.66 -19.46
N SER A 657 -10.59 -8.99 -19.44
CA SER A 657 -11.76 -9.85 -19.26
C SER A 657 -12.10 -10.18 -17.81
N HIS A 658 -11.46 -9.53 -16.82
CA HIS A 658 -11.64 -9.88 -15.42
C HIS A 658 -12.30 -8.79 -14.57
N LEU A 659 -13.37 -9.16 -13.85
CA LEU A 659 -13.99 -8.34 -12.81
C LEU A 659 -13.60 -8.92 -11.45
N CYS A 660 -12.93 -8.13 -10.60
CA CYS A 660 -12.57 -8.55 -9.24
C CYS A 660 -13.54 -7.95 -8.22
N ILE A 661 -14.02 -8.79 -7.31
CA ILE A 661 -15.01 -8.48 -6.28
C ILE A 661 -14.37 -8.84 -4.96
N PHE A 662 -14.28 -7.92 -4.02
CA PHE A 662 -13.60 -8.17 -2.75
C PHE A 662 -14.62 -8.19 -1.60
N THR A 663 -14.36 -8.98 -0.56
CA THR A 663 -15.09 -8.86 0.72
C THR A 663 -14.83 -7.47 1.32
N PRO A 664 -15.71 -6.98 2.22
CA PRO A 664 -15.51 -5.72 2.92
C PRO A 664 -14.16 -5.58 3.62
N ASN A 665 -13.53 -6.69 4.04
CA ASN A 665 -12.22 -6.73 4.70
C ASN A 665 -11.07 -7.13 3.75
N PHE A 666 -11.32 -7.22 2.43
CA PHE A 666 -10.38 -7.66 1.40
C PHE A 666 -9.62 -8.98 1.72
N ASP A 667 -10.16 -9.81 2.60
CA ASP A 667 -9.62 -11.11 3.00
C ASP A 667 -10.05 -12.24 2.05
N LYS A 668 -11.09 -12.01 1.25
CA LYS A 668 -11.45 -12.88 0.12
C LYS A 668 -11.76 -12.01 -1.08
N PHE A 669 -11.54 -12.58 -2.26
CA PHE A 669 -11.99 -11.94 -3.49
C PHE A 669 -12.44 -12.97 -4.50
N ALA A 670 -13.41 -12.60 -5.33
CA ALA A 670 -13.89 -13.37 -6.44
C ALA A 670 -13.46 -12.66 -7.74
N ARG A 671 -12.87 -13.41 -8.66
CA ARG A 671 -12.47 -12.95 -9.99
C ARG A 671 -13.39 -13.62 -11.01
N LEU A 672 -14.12 -12.80 -11.74
CA LEU A 672 -14.78 -13.22 -12.96
C LEU A 672 -13.71 -13.40 -14.04
N GLU A 673 -13.71 -14.51 -14.76
CA GLU A 673 -12.81 -14.75 -15.89
C GLU A 673 -13.62 -15.17 -17.11
N LYS A 674 -13.49 -14.45 -18.23
CA LYS A 674 -13.96 -14.99 -19.51
C LYS A 674 -12.98 -16.03 -20.01
N ASP A 675 -13.47 -17.23 -20.33
CA ASP A 675 -12.70 -18.29 -20.96
C ASP A 675 -12.33 -17.88 -22.39
N PRO A 676 -11.05 -17.68 -22.70
CA PRO A 676 -10.64 -17.38 -24.05
C PRO A 676 -10.58 -18.62 -24.95
N GLN A 677 -10.72 -19.84 -24.42
CA GLN A 677 -10.46 -21.10 -25.16
C GLN A 677 -11.71 -21.93 -25.45
N SER A 678 -12.93 -21.49 -25.11
CA SER A 678 -14.11 -22.35 -25.27
C SER A 678 -14.46 -22.71 -26.71
N GLY A 679 -13.90 -22.03 -27.72
CA GLY A 679 -14.21 -22.27 -29.13
C GLY A 679 -15.67 -21.98 -29.51
N GLU A 680 -16.47 -21.51 -28.56
CA GLU A 680 -17.85 -21.11 -28.71
C GLU A 680 -17.94 -19.63 -29.09
N ASP A 681 -18.94 -19.27 -29.89
CA ASP A 681 -19.18 -17.89 -30.34
C ASP A 681 -19.42 -16.89 -29.18
N ILE A 682 -19.69 -17.40 -27.97
CA ILE A 682 -19.91 -16.62 -26.76
C ILE A 682 -18.93 -17.10 -25.67
N PRO A 683 -18.00 -16.26 -25.20
CA PRO A 683 -17.02 -16.68 -24.21
C PRO A 683 -17.68 -16.95 -22.85
N ARG A 684 -17.50 -18.17 -22.33
CA ARG A 684 -18.01 -18.57 -21.00
C ARG A 684 -17.38 -17.72 -19.91
N THR A 685 -18.15 -17.40 -18.88
CA THR A 685 -17.67 -16.58 -17.76
C THR A 685 -17.64 -17.41 -16.49
N PHE A 686 -16.45 -17.56 -15.89
CA PHE A 686 -16.22 -18.33 -14.67
C PHE A 686 -15.97 -17.43 -13.47
N LEU A 687 -16.50 -17.81 -12.31
CA LEU A 687 -16.17 -17.17 -11.04
C LEU A 687 -15.07 -17.99 -10.32
N LYS A 688 -13.92 -17.37 -10.06
CA LYS A 688 -12.85 -17.95 -9.23
C LYS A 688 -12.77 -17.22 -7.89
N ILE A 689 -12.89 -17.94 -6.79
CA ILE A 689 -12.83 -17.35 -5.45
C ILE A 689 -11.48 -17.67 -4.82
N TYR A 690 -10.88 -16.64 -4.27
CA TYR A 690 -9.58 -16.67 -3.62
C TYR A 690 -9.79 -16.25 -2.16
N THR A 691 -9.19 -17.00 -1.25
CA THR A 691 -9.14 -16.66 0.17
C THR A 691 -7.71 -16.27 0.50
N HIS A 692 -7.53 -15.08 1.06
CA HIS A 692 -6.26 -14.63 1.58
C HIS A 692 -5.96 -15.40 2.87
N LYS A 693 -5.07 -16.39 2.79
CA LYS A 693 -4.62 -17.10 3.99
C LYS A 693 -3.74 -16.14 4.78
N GLY A 694 -4.12 -15.84 6.03
CA GLY A 694 -3.38 -14.95 6.94
C GLY A 694 -1.98 -15.44 7.35
N SER A 695 -1.41 -16.39 6.63
CA SER A 695 -0.06 -16.91 6.84
C SER A 695 0.64 -16.98 5.49
N LEU A 696 1.49 -16.01 5.21
CA LEU A 696 2.70 -16.13 4.39
C LEU A 696 3.35 -14.74 4.32
N GLU A 697 3.98 -14.37 5.43
CA GLU A 697 5.24 -13.63 5.33
C GLU A 697 6.27 -14.61 4.77
N ASN A 698 6.51 -14.55 3.47
CA ASN A 698 7.65 -15.16 2.79
C ASN A 698 8.12 -14.21 1.69
#